data_AF-A0A2Z6SJE0-F1
#
_entry.id   AF-A0A2Z6SJE0-F1
#
_cell.length_a   1.000
_cell.length_b   1.000
_cell.length_c   1.000
_cell.angle_alpha   90.00
_cell.angle_beta   90.00
_cell.angle_gamma   90.00
#
_symmetry.space_group_name_H-M   'P 1'
#
loop_
_entity.id
_entity.type
_entity.pdbx_description
1 polymer ?
#
loop_
_entity_poly.entity_id
_entity_poly.type
_entity_poly.pdbx_seq_one_letter_code
_entity_poly.pdbx_strand_id
1 'polypeptide(L)'
;MTDNNFDYDSFVRNPPNPIDINNLTLQDSLFSSTSPSLSPCNSFNISSLNINGLKMFSQNKIELLNDFFSLKRISFGGIVDTHIHSKQMHFLSKRLSNYTVFSSVLDTSQHVRSSGGVSLFIENSLASHVHTYTSLSSRLLSVDLYFKGNIKLRIFVVYIPPTSDQSLRDDTIDLLILALSDAKRLGFHHAVCGDFNMHLDQFYPLFFNQPQIASKRIHRLFNFLLANGYVDFTPINFSSTSLGTYHRADVVSRIDYVWSCPLLKRFLLTSVIFDVHELSLSDHNPIITYYDFSFLSSSIKPARARQLQRRSRRIFSFDSVIPSQWEDFSAFIDNLCNTSPVAFASWHVNRMCEYLHTHIIAGANAILPARTVGNDHTPKLPKDLEILIQHYRFLNRVLHSIRLLRKYPLTFSSSHDRKWSGYLIRLNNIFNLYKSIFSPIPVLPSSLLSCRTDNFNSLFCTLSHASKLLRGLHLLKEKEFQDSSIKAHLASRDQNFDTDISSFINSALSRSRRRIVLDRVFIDHPTTPQLLTDPTDISDAVVNHFQNAVPIRSSPPSHISALPNRWRSEYSPMDSVSPDIYSSLLSPPSLEEWLSTVSSMPNGKAPGPSMITYEMLKHLGPTANSLLLILIRKCFASADIPDFWRQAMVFPISKPHEWRCQLKNTCPITLLKVIRKAFVKLFYNCLSAILAAHNVLKGGNFAELPGGTCRDPIITLESIIHDANHTDSPLWILSQDISKAFDSVNLTMLKFALERIRLPATAITLILALFMNRSNRVFTAHGETSSYWVRIGIDQGEVISPLLWVIYIDPLLTVLKSEMLDPYILRSPSLLSTDTVSIPDISINNLVFMDDSTLISSSKAGLEHMLSITEEFYSLNNTSANHQKYVLISNSLPLTTTSTILPVEFHLFLSSLNDIPSISVTPLSITSSFRFLGYGLISKA
;
A
#
# COMPACT_ATOMS: atom_id res chain seq x y z
N MET A 1 13.47 -18.16 8.31
CA MET A 1 12.21 -17.40 8.42
C MET A 1 11.54 -17.37 7.06
N THR A 2 10.55 -18.25 6.82
CA THR A 2 9.96 -18.44 5.47
C THR A 2 8.43 -18.47 5.45
N ASP A 3 7.78 -18.00 6.53
CA ASP A 3 6.32 -17.82 6.56
C ASP A 3 5.87 -16.49 5.94
N ASN A 4 6.14 -16.37 4.63
CA ASN A 4 5.37 -15.52 3.74
C ASN A 4 3.97 -16.14 3.53
N ASN A 5 3.18 -16.27 4.61
CA ASN A 5 1.75 -16.53 4.56
C ASN A 5 1.01 -15.25 4.16
N PHE A 6 1.22 -14.89 2.88
CA PHE A 6 0.38 -13.94 2.16
C PHE A 6 -1.00 -14.55 1.95
N ASP A 7 -1.83 -14.46 2.99
CA ASP A 7 -3.27 -14.67 2.88
C ASP A 7 -3.85 -13.66 1.86
N TYR A 8 -4.05 -14.17 0.64
CA TYR A 8 -4.54 -13.45 -0.52
C TYR A 8 -6.05 -13.15 -0.44
N ASP A 9 -6.75 -13.67 0.57
CA ASP A 9 -8.20 -13.55 0.72
C ASP A 9 -8.64 -12.22 1.39
N SER A 10 -7.64 -11.41 1.78
CA SER A 10 -7.79 -10.04 2.28
C SER A 10 -7.87 -8.95 1.18
N PHE A 11 -7.80 -9.32 -0.11
CA PHE A 11 -7.66 -8.37 -1.23
C PHE A 11 -8.98 -7.94 -1.92
N VAL A 12 -9.13 -6.62 -2.01
CA VAL A 12 -10.11 -5.79 -2.77
C VAL A 12 -11.54 -5.77 -2.23
N ARG A 13 -11.95 -4.60 -1.69
CA ARG A 13 -13.13 -4.42 -0.83
C ARG A 13 -13.69 -2.95 -0.84
N ASN A 14 -14.72 -2.61 -1.63
CA ASN A 14 -15.69 -1.48 -1.49
C ASN A 14 -17.20 -1.82 -1.86
N PRO A 15 -17.92 -1.41 -2.96
CA PRO A 15 -19.41 -1.36 -3.00
C PRO A 15 -20.17 -2.25 -4.04
N PRO A 16 -21.45 -2.66 -3.79
CA PRO A 16 -22.13 -3.78 -4.48
C PRO A 16 -22.72 -3.54 -5.88
N ASN A 17 -22.95 -4.65 -6.62
CA ASN A 17 -24.00 -4.76 -7.65
C ASN A 17 -25.38 -4.77 -6.99
N PRO A 18 -26.36 -3.97 -7.44
CA PRO A 18 -27.76 -4.21 -7.12
C PRO A 18 -28.25 -5.40 -7.95
N ILE A 19 -28.65 -6.48 -7.27
CA ILE A 19 -29.62 -7.45 -7.80
C ILE A 19 -30.95 -7.07 -7.14
N ASP A 20 -31.92 -6.70 -7.97
CA ASP A 20 -33.34 -6.48 -7.65
C ASP A 20 -33.67 -5.70 -6.37
N ILE A 21 -33.41 -4.39 -6.40
CA ILE A 21 -34.30 -3.42 -5.78
C ILE A 21 -34.71 -2.41 -6.85
N ASN A 22 -35.91 -2.61 -7.41
CA ASN A 22 -36.52 -1.64 -8.31
C ASN A 22 -36.76 -0.30 -7.57
N ASN A 23 -36.45 0.80 -8.25
CA ASN A 23 -36.82 2.18 -7.92
C ASN A 23 -36.35 2.74 -6.56
N LEU A 24 -35.07 3.15 -6.50
CA LEU A 24 -34.61 4.18 -5.56
C LEU A 24 -33.63 5.16 -6.24
N THR A 25 -34.14 5.96 -7.18
CA THR A 25 -33.44 7.15 -7.69
C THR A 25 -33.70 8.38 -6.79
N LEU A 26 -32.92 9.44 -6.95
CA LEU A 26 -33.09 10.74 -6.29
C LEU A 26 -34.39 11.50 -6.67
N GLN A 27 -35.34 10.84 -7.35
CA GLN A 27 -36.60 11.42 -7.82
C GLN A 27 -37.74 11.29 -6.80
N ASP A 28 -37.58 10.51 -5.72
CA ASP A 28 -38.59 10.37 -4.65
C ASP A 28 -38.45 11.44 -3.56
N SER A 29 -38.65 12.69 -3.96
CA SER A 29 -38.96 13.81 -3.05
C SER A 29 -40.42 14.20 -3.25
N LEU A 30 -41.09 14.67 -2.19
CA LEU A 30 -42.40 15.31 -2.31
C LEU A 30 -42.36 16.44 -3.35
N PHE A 31 -41.25 17.17 -3.40
CA PHE A 31 -40.96 18.31 -4.30
C PHE A 31 -40.26 17.96 -5.62
N SER A 32 -40.30 16.72 -6.12
CA SER A 32 -39.65 16.38 -7.41
C SER A 32 -40.38 16.93 -8.65
N SER A 33 -40.34 18.25 -8.81
CA SER A 33 -40.36 18.98 -10.08
C SER A 33 -39.91 20.44 -9.86
N THR A 34 -38.83 20.84 -10.55
CA THR A 34 -38.42 22.23 -10.82
C THR A 34 -38.34 23.22 -9.63
N SER A 35 -37.23 23.20 -8.90
CA SER A 35 -36.61 24.43 -8.38
C SER A 35 -35.08 24.38 -8.58
N PRO A 36 -34.48 25.34 -9.32
CA PRO A 36 -33.06 25.25 -9.66
C PRO A 36 -32.21 26.02 -8.65
N SER A 37 -31.57 25.32 -7.71
CA SER A 37 -30.24 25.81 -7.27
C SER A 37 -29.25 25.42 -8.36
N LEU A 38 -29.06 26.31 -9.35
CA LEU A 38 -28.15 26.07 -10.47
C LEU A 38 -26.72 25.88 -9.97
N SER A 39 -26.28 24.61 -9.84
CA SER A 39 -24.86 24.30 -10.00
C SER A 39 -24.48 24.73 -11.42
N PRO A 40 -23.43 25.56 -11.63
CA PRO A 40 -23.01 25.94 -12.97
C PRO A 40 -22.71 24.68 -13.79
N CYS A 41 -23.28 24.58 -15.00
CA CYS A 41 -23.00 23.43 -15.86
C CYS A 41 -21.51 23.38 -16.19
N ASN A 42 -20.93 22.18 -16.16
CA ASN A 42 -19.49 21.97 -16.39
C ASN A 42 -18.60 22.77 -15.40
N SER A 43 -18.87 22.65 -14.10
CA SER A 43 -18.03 23.21 -13.02
C SER A 43 -17.57 22.14 -12.02
N PHE A 44 -16.47 22.40 -11.31
CA PHE A 44 -16.12 21.76 -10.04
C PHE A 44 -16.21 22.78 -8.91
N ASN A 45 -16.18 22.34 -7.65
CA ASN A 45 -16.24 23.25 -6.51
C ASN A 45 -15.29 22.89 -5.37
N ILE A 46 -14.91 23.91 -4.60
CA ILE A 46 -14.17 23.80 -3.33
C ILE A 46 -15.07 24.38 -2.25
N SER A 47 -15.25 23.63 -1.15
CA SER A 47 -16.07 24.03 -0.01
C SER A 47 -15.26 24.12 1.28
N SER A 48 -15.67 25.02 2.16
CA SER A 48 -15.19 25.13 3.55
C SER A 48 -16.35 24.86 4.50
N LEU A 49 -16.15 24.04 5.52
CA LEU A 49 -17.10 23.79 6.60
C LEU A 49 -16.38 23.51 7.93
N ASN A 50 -16.59 24.38 8.93
CA ASN A 50 -16.33 24.02 10.32
C ASN A 50 -17.43 23.08 10.84
N ILE A 51 -17.03 21.93 11.39
CA ILE A 51 -17.94 20.85 11.81
C ILE A 51 -18.20 20.83 13.32
N ASN A 52 -17.60 21.72 14.10
CA ASN A 52 -17.73 21.85 15.57
C ASN A 52 -17.53 20.51 16.31
N GLY A 53 -16.41 19.83 16.04
CA GLY A 53 -16.05 18.55 16.63
C GLY A 53 -16.89 17.35 16.18
N LEU A 54 -16.19 16.26 15.84
CA LEU A 54 -16.79 14.95 15.58
C LEU A 54 -16.78 14.02 16.80
N LYS A 55 -16.04 14.32 17.87
CA LYS A 55 -15.81 13.40 19.01
C LYS A 55 -17.07 12.75 19.60
N MET A 56 -18.15 13.50 19.83
CA MET A 56 -19.36 12.97 20.50
C MET A 56 -20.49 12.55 19.56
N PHE A 57 -20.45 12.92 18.27
CA PHE A 57 -21.57 12.70 17.33
C PHE A 57 -21.12 12.33 15.90
N SER A 58 -19.89 11.80 15.76
CA SER A 58 -19.19 11.52 14.50
C SER A 58 -20.08 10.88 13.43
N GLN A 59 -20.76 9.77 13.76
CA GLN A 59 -21.67 9.08 12.83
C GLN A 59 -22.72 10.00 12.21
N ASN A 60 -23.49 10.70 13.05
CA ASN A 60 -24.61 11.54 12.58
C ASN A 60 -24.11 12.68 11.69
N LYS A 61 -23.04 13.36 12.12
CA LYS A 61 -22.44 14.47 11.37
C LYS A 61 -21.87 13.99 10.03
N ILE A 62 -21.28 12.80 9.98
CA ILE A 62 -20.76 12.17 8.76
C ILE A 62 -21.89 11.78 7.78
N GLU A 63 -23.04 11.29 8.25
CA GLU A 63 -24.20 11.01 7.38
C GLU A 63 -24.83 12.31 6.83
N LEU A 64 -25.02 13.32 7.67
CA LEU A 64 -25.52 14.64 7.24
C LEU A 64 -24.57 15.32 6.25
N LEU A 65 -23.25 15.16 6.44
CA LEU A 65 -22.20 15.63 5.54
C LEU A 65 -22.21 14.87 4.21
N ASN A 66 -22.49 13.56 4.22
CA ASN A 66 -22.70 12.78 3.00
C ASN A 66 -23.95 13.24 2.21
N ASP A 67 -25.05 13.52 2.91
CA ASP A 67 -26.27 14.04 2.29
C ASP A 67 -26.04 15.44 1.70
N PHE A 68 -25.36 16.35 2.43
CA PHE A 68 -24.93 17.67 1.94
C PHE A 68 -24.03 17.55 0.69
N PHE A 69 -22.99 16.71 0.74
CA PHE A 69 -22.07 16.49 -0.37
C PHE A 69 -22.76 15.90 -1.61
N SER A 70 -23.71 14.99 -1.41
CA SER A 70 -24.49 14.39 -2.49
C SER A 70 -25.48 15.39 -3.10
N LEU A 71 -26.13 16.20 -2.26
CA LEU A 71 -27.10 17.24 -2.66
C LEU A 71 -26.43 18.37 -3.45
N LYS A 72 -25.23 18.81 -3.04
CA LYS A 72 -24.49 19.92 -3.65
C LYS A 72 -23.41 19.49 -4.65
N ARG A 73 -23.21 18.17 -4.84
CA ARG A 73 -22.16 17.58 -5.69
C ARG A 73 -20.79 18.20 -5.38
N ILE A 74 -20.37 18.10 -4.12
CA ILE A 74 -19.11 18.69 -3.68
C ILE A 74 -17.93 17.99 -4.35
N SER A 75 -17.00 18.72 -4.97
CA SER A 75 -15.83 18.12 -5.60
C SER A 75 -14.67 18.00 -4.60
N PHE A 76 -14.44 19.07 -3.83
CA PHE A 76 -13.45 19.17 -2.77
C PHE A 76 -14.08 19.78 -1.51
N GLY A 77 -14.32 18.97 -0.47
CA GLY A 77 -14.90 19.40 0.80
C GLY A 77 -13.83 19.54 1.89
N GLY A 78 -13.41 20.77 2.19
CA GLY A 78 -12.52 21.09 3.31
C GLY A 78 -13.31 21.15 4.62
N ILE A 79 -13.03 20.23 5.53
CA ILE A 79 -13.69 20.10 6.83
C ILE A 79 -12.70 20.45 7.93
N VAL A 80 -13.07 21.39 8.80
CA VAL A 80 -12.24 21.87 9.90
C VAL A 80 -12.88 21.59 11.26
N ASP A 81 -12.09 21.73 12.33
CA ASP A 81 -12.46 21.39 13.71
C ASP A 81 -12.91 19.92 13.90
N THR A 82 -12.26 18.97 13.22
CA THR A 82 -12.70 17.57 13.24
C THR A 82 -12.55 16.90 14.61
N HIS A 83 -11.55 17.31 15.40
CA HIS A 83 -11.22 16.75 16.72
C HIS A 83 -10.96 15.22 16.76
N ILE A 84 -10.78 14.53 15.63
CA ILE A 84 -10.62 13.06 15.57
C ILE A 84 -9.33 12.65 14.86
N HIS A 85 -8.73 11.54 15.29
CA HIS A 85 -7.47 11.06 14.75
C HIS A 85 -7.65 10.57 13.30
N SER A 86 -6.64 10.75 12.44
CA SER A 86 -6.69 10.38 11.01
C SER A 86 -7.18 8.96 10.75
N LYS A 87 -6.73 7.97 11.55
CA LYS A 87 -7.23 6.57 11.52
C LYS A 87 -8.75 6.45 11.77
N GLN A 88 -9.30 7.24 12.71
CA GLN A 88 -10.74 7.25 13.00
C GLN A 88 -11.53 7.93 11.88
N MET A 89 -11.03 9.06 11.35
CA MET A 89 -11.64 9.72 10.19
C MET A 89 -11.68 8.78 8.98
N HIS A 90 -10.58 8.06 8.70
CA HIS A 90 -10.52 7.08 7.62
C HIS A 90 -11.52 5.92 7.80
N PHE A 91 -11.79 5.49 9.04
CA PHE A 91 -12.83 4.48 9.30
C PHE A 91 -14.23 5.04 9.02
N LEU A 92 -14.54 6.24 9.53
CA LEU A 92 -15.82 6.91 9.32
C LEU A 92 -16.08 7.23 7.85
N SER A 93 -15.04 7.64 7.11
CA SER A 93 -15.15 8.02 5.69
C SER A 93 -15.58 6.88 4.78
N LYS A 94 -15.40 5.61 5.19
CA LYS A 94 -15.90 4.45 4.42
C LYS A 94 -17.42 4.44 4.24
N ARG A 95 -18.16 5.25 5.00
CA ARG A 95 -19.61 5.47 4.82
C ARG A 95 -19.93 6.38 3.63
N LEU A 96 -18.97 7.21 3.17
CA LEU A 96 -19.08 8.01 1.95
C LEU A 96 -18.41 7.28 0.78
N SER A 97 -19.07 6.28 0.22
CA SER A 97 -18.51 5.45 -0.87
C SER A 97 -18.09 6.21 -2.13
N ASN A 98 -18.52 7.47 -2.29
CA ASN A 98 -18.18 8.36 -3.39
C ASN A 98 -16.95 9.27 -3.14
N TYR A 99 -16.37 9.27 -1.93
CA TYR A 99 -15.32 10.21 -1.52
C TYR A 99 -14.08 9.51 -0.94
N THR A 100 -12.91 10.06 -1.24
CA THR A 100 -11.63 9.71 -0.61
C THR A 100 -11.23 10.84 0.34
N VAL A 101 -10.73 10.50 1.52
CA VAL A 101 -10.49 11.48 2.61
C VAL A 101 -9.04 11.49 3.04
N PHE A 102 -8.49 12.69 3.14
CA PHE A 102 -7.15 13.00 3.65
C PHE A 102 -7.29 13.84 4.92
N SER A 103 -6.50 13.57 5.96
CA SER A 103 -6.63 14.20 7.27
C SER A 103 -5.27 14.58 7.85
N SER A 104 -5.23 15.65 8.63
CA SER A 104 -4.05 15.97 9.43
C SER A 104 -3.78 14.92 10.51
N VAL A 105 -2.52 14.84 10.94
CA VAL A 105 -2.10 14.07 12.11
C VAL A 105 -2.34 14.94 13.34
N LEU A 106 -3.11 14.44 14.31
CA LEU A 106 -3.29 15.13 15.58
C LEU A 106 -2.02 14.97 16.44
N ASP A 107 -1.55 16.07 17.01
CA ASP A 107 -0.55 16.01 18.08
C ASP A 107 -1.23 15.56 19.38
N THR A 108 -0.71 14.48 19.96
CA THR A 108 -1.18 13.90 21.23
C THR A 108 -0.23 14.16 22.39
N SER A 109 0.90 14.82 22.16
CA SER A 109 1.89 15.12 23.21
C SER A 109 1.44 16.26 24.14
N GLN A 110 0.67 17.22 23.60
CA GLN A 110 0.10 18.32 24.37
C GLN A 110 -1.24 17.92 25.00
N HIS A 111 -1.22 17.58 26.28
CA HIS A 111 -2.42 17.21 27.02
C HIS A 111 -3.44 18.38 27.11
N VAL A 112 -4.69 18.05 26.71
CA VAL A 112 -5.95 18.60 27.25
C VAL A 112 -6.55 19.91 26.68
N ARG A 113 -5.86 20.79 25.94
CA ARG A 113 -6.52 22.05 25.44
C ARG A 113 -6.53 22.37 23.93
N SER A 114 -5.66 21.81 23.08
CA SER A 114 -5.45 22.36 21.71
C SER A 114 -5.92 21.50 20.51
N SER A 115 -6.81 20.51 20.71
CA SER A 115 -7.09 19.42 19.74
C SER A 115 -7.85 19.76 18.43
N GLY A 116 -7.50 20.84 17.72
CA GLY A 116 -7.99 21.11 16.37
C GLY A 116 -7.56 20.04 15.36
N GLY A 117 -8.35 19.85 14.30
CA GLY A 117 -8.11 18.86 13.25
C GLY A 117 -8.73 19.28 11.93
N VAL A 118 -8.09 18.93 10.81
CA VAL A 118 -8.55 19.31 9.46
C VAL A 118 -8.58 18.10 8.54
N SER A 119 -9.45 18.11 7.53
CA SER A 119 -9.56 17.05 6.53
C SER A 119 -10.06 17.56 5.19
N LEU A 120 -9.59 16.96 4.10
CA LEU A 120 -10.08 17.22 2.75
C LEU A 120 -10.75 15.95 2.19
N PHE A 121 -12.01 16.08 1.82
CA PHE A 121 -12.79 15.05 1.14
C PHE A 121 -12.77 15.35 -0.36
N ILE A 122 -12.40 14.39 -1.20
CA ILE A 122 -12.27 14.54 -2.65
C ILE A 122 -13.17 13.52 -3.33
N GLU A 123 -13.99 13.94 -4.31
CA GLU A 123 -14.79 12.99 -5.11
C GLU A 123 -13.86 11.92 -5.73
N ASN A 124 -14.25 10.65 -5.70
CA ASN A 124 -13.40 9.55 -6.15
C ASN A 124 -12.92 9.67 -7.61
N SER A 125 -13.61 10.43 -8.45
CA SER A 125 -13.21 10.73 -9.83
C SER A 125 -12.05 11.72 -9.96
N LEU A 126 -11.81 12.52 -8.91
CA LEU A 126 -10.70 13.47 -8.77
C LEU A 126 -9.61 12.90 -7.86
N ALA A 127 -9.96 12.00 -6.95
CA ALA A 127 -9.02 11.31 -6.06
C ALA A 127 -7.97 10.47 -6.83
N SER A 128 -8.23 10.09 -8.08
CA SER A 128 -7.26 9.47 -9.02
C SER A 128 -6.07 10.38 -9.35
N HIS A 129 -6.23 11.70 -9.22
CA HIS A 129 -5.20 12.68 -9.55
C HIS A 129 -4.33 13.09 -8.36
N VAL A 130 -4.67 12.64 -7.14
CA VAL A 130 -3.85 12.90 -5.96
C VAL A 130 -2.50 12.19 -6.11
N HIS A 131 -1.42 12.96 -6.06
CA HIS A 131 -0.05 12.48 -6.04
C HIS A 131 0.45 12.27 -4.60
N THR A 132 0.23 13.28 -3.73
CA THR A 132 0.64 13.25 -2.33
C THR A 132 -0.25 14.15 -1.47
N TYR A 133 -0.16 14.01 -0.16
CA TYR A 133 -0.70 14.96 0.81
C TYR A 133 0.31 15.18 1.94
N THR A 134 0.25 16.33 2.62
CA THR A 134 1.18 16.65 3.71
C THR A 134 0.42 17.30 4.86
N SER A 135 0.51 16.68 6.04
CA SER A 135 0.05 17.27 7.28
C SER A 135 1.14 18.19 7.81
N LEU A 136 1.04 19.49 7.52
CA LEU A 136 2.03 20.50 7.95
C LEU A 136 1.90 20.81 9.45
N SER A 137 0.69 20.72 10.00
CA SER A 137 0.42 20.67 11.43
C SER A 137 -0.89 19.92 11.70
N SER A 138 -1.31 19.79 12.95
CA SER A 138 -2.65 19.26 13.28
C SER A 138 -3.79 20.10 12.68
N ARG A 139 -3.52 21.37 12.35
CA ARG A 139 -4.48 22.36 11.87
C ARG A 139 -4.27 22.80 10.42
N LEU A 140 -3.24 22.29 9.74
CA LEU A 140 -2.91 22.65 8.36
C LEU A 140 -2.58 21.40 7.53
N LEU A 141 -3.39 21.14 6.51
CA LEU A 141 -3.26 20.05 5.56
C LEU A 141 -3.09 20.62 4.15
N SER A 142 -2.19 20.05 3.35
CA SER A 142 -2.12 20.27 1.91
C SER A 142 -2.33 18.96 1.15
N VAL A 143 -3.02 19.02 0.01
CA VAL A 143 -3.19 17.87 -0.90
C VAL A 143 -2.86 18.29 -2.32
N ASP A 144 -2.02 17.49 -2.99
CA ASP A 144 -1.46 17.77 -4.32
C ASP A 144 -2.11 16.89 -5.38
N LEU A 145 -2.71 17.51 -6.39
CA LEU A 145 -3.34 16.88 -7.53
C LEU A 145 -2.63 17.26 -8.84
N TYR A 146 -2.40 16.25 -9.68
CA TYR A 146 -1.70 16.37 -10.96
C TYR A 146 -2.61 15.90 -12.09
N PHE A 147 -2.88 16.79 -13.04
CA PHE A 147 -3.75 16.55 -14.19
C PHE A 147 -2.96 16.60 -15.51
N LYS A 148 -3.53 16.03 -16.58
CA LYS A 148 -2.93 16.02 -17.91
C LYS A 148 -2.69 17.45 -18.41
N GLY A 149 -1.59 17.66 -19.14
CA GLY A 149 -1.13 18.99 -19.55
C GLY A 149 -0.27 19.74 -18.52
N ASN A 150 0.36 19.03 -17.57
CA ASN A 150 1.20 19.60 -16.50
C ASN A 150 0.43 20.58 -15.57
N ILE A 151 -0.88 20.38 -15.44
CA ILE A 151 -1.73 21.18 -14.55
C ILE A 151 -1.60 20.63 -13.13
N LYS A 152 -0.92 21.40 -12.27
CA LYS A 152 -0.77 21.11 -10.84
C LYS A 152 -1.76 21.93 -10.03
N LEU A 153 -2.55 21.27 -9.18
CA LEU A 153 -3.49 21.86 -8.23
C LEU A 153 -3.11 21.47 -6.80
N ARG A 154 -3.02 22.42 -5.88
CA ARG A 154 -2.83 22.16 -4.44
C ARG A 154 -3.97 22.78 -3.65
N ILE A 155 -4.60 22.00 -2.78
CA ILE A 155 -5.66 22.51 -1.89
C ILE A 155 -5.13 22.47 -0.47
N PHE A 156 -5.18 23.62 0.20
CA PHE A 156 -4.90 23.76 1.62
C PHE A 156 -6.20 23.79 2.40
N VAL A 157 -6.26 23.02 3.49
CA VAL A 157 -7.32 23.11 4.51
C VAL A 157 -6.68 23.59 5.81
N VAL A 158 -7.14 24.72 6.34
CA VAL A 158 -6.56 25.36 7.53
C VAL A 158 -7.60 25.64 8.61
N TYR A 159 -7.21 25.49 9.88
CA TYR A 159 -8.00 25.93 11.03
C TYR A 159 -7.16 26.83 11.93
N ILE A 160 -7.25 28.14 11.71
CA ILE A 160 -6.47 29.12 12.45
C ILE A 160 -7.07 29.23 13.88
N PRO A 161 -6.26 29.04 14.94
CA PRO A 161 -6.73 29.19 16.32
C PRO A 161 -7.32 30.58 16.62
N PRO A 162 -8.29 30.67 17.56
CA PRO A 162 -8.79 31.94 18.06
C PRO A 162 -7.70 32.75 18.78
N THR A 163 -7.93 34.04 18.98
CA THR A 163 -7.00 35.00 19.61
C THR A 163 -6.61 34.66 21.06
N SER A 164 -7.31 33.73 21.71
CA SER A 164 -6.94 33.20 23.03
C SER A 164 -5.67 32.33 23.02
N ASP A 165 -5.25 31.80 21.86
CA ASP A 165 -4.06 30.96 21.71
C ASP A 165 -3.10 31.59 20.69
N GLN A 166 -2.55 32.75 21.05
CA GLN A 166 -1.81 33.61 20.14
C GLN A 166 -0.51 32.98 19.60
N SER A 167 0.17 32.12 20.38
CA SER A 167 1.39 31.44 19.91
C SER A 167 1.07 30.44 18.80
N LEU A 168 0.14 29.50 19.07
CA LEU A 168 -0.25 28.50 18.08
C LEU A 168 -0.89 29.14 16.85
N ARG A 169 -1.61 30.26 17.05
CA ARG A 169 -2.14 31.09 15.96
C ARG A 169 -1.04 31.66 15.08
N ASP A 170 0.00 32.23 15.69
CA ASP A 170 1.12 32.81 14.96
C ASP A 170 1.93 31.75 14.21
N ASP A 171 2.23 30.61 14.84
CA ASP A 171 2.94 29.49 14.21
C ASP A 171 2.14 28.91 13.01
N THR A 172 0.82 28.77 13.16
CA THR A 172 -0.06 28.28 12.08
C THR A 172 -0.10 29.24 10.89
N ILE A 173 -0.10 30.55 11.14
CA ILE A 173 -0.06 31.58 10.10
C ILE A 173 1.28 31.57 9.37
N ASP A 174 2.40 31.47 10.11
CA ASP A 174 3.73 31.51 9.53
C ASP A 174 4.02 30.25 8.68
N LEU A 175 3.58 29.08 9.13
CA LEU A 175 3.59 27.83 8.34
C LEU A 175 2.73 27.92 7.07
N LEU A 176 1.54 28.52 7.14
CA LEU A 176 0.67 28.70 5.96
C LEU A 176 1.31 29.64 4.93
N ILE A 177 1.90 30.75 5.35
CA ILE A 177 2.57 31.71 4.45
C ILE A 177 3.78 31.07 3.75
N LEU A 178 4.58 30.29 4.48
CA LEU A 178 5.69 29.51 3.91
C LEU A 178 5.18 28.50 2.87
N ALA A 179 4.16 27.71 3.22
CA ALA A 179 3.59 26.69 2.33
C ALA A 179 2.95 27.27 1.06
N LEU A 180 2.33 28.45 1.15
CA LEU A 180 1.79 29.20 0.00
C LEU A 180 2.89 29.75 -0.90
N SER A 181 3.96 30.29 -0.31
CA SER A 181 5.13 30.78 -1.04
C SER A 181 5.81 29.63 -1.81
N ASP A 182 5.92 28.46 -1.19
CA ASP A 182 6.43 27.23 -1.81
C ASP A 182 5.52 26.71 -2.94
N ALA A 183 4.19 26.72 -2.74
CA ALA A 183 3.24 26.35 -3.79
C ALA A 183 3.34 27.29 -5.02
N LYS A 184 3.52 28.60 -4.78
CA LYS A 184 3.76 29.61 -5.82
C LYS A 184 5.08 29.36 -6.55
N ARG A 185 6.19 29.10 -5.83
CA ARG A 185 7.52 28.77 -6.40
C ARG A 185 7.48 27.52 -7.27
N LEU A 186 6.70 26.51 -6.88
CA LEU A 186 6.56 25.23 -7.61
C LEU A 186 5.52 25.27 -8.76
N GLY A 187 4.89 26.42 -9.01
CA GLY A 187 3.95 26.63 -10.12
C GLY A 187 2.57 25.98 -9.93
N PHE A 188 2.13 25.75 -8.69
CA PHE A 188 0.80 25.19 -8.43
C PHE A 188 -0.30 26.25 -8.60
N HIS A 189 -1.37 25.89 -9.31
CA HIS A 189 -2.69 26.47 -9.05
C HIS A 189 -3.09 26.04 -7.63
N HIS A 190 -3.60 26.94 -6.80
CA HIS A 190 -3.93 26.54 -5.44
C HIS A 190 -5.00 27.41 -4.79
N ALA A 191 -5.68 26.80 -3.82
CA ALA A 191 -6.68 27.44 -2.98
C ALA A 191 -6.44 27.11 -1.51
N VAL A 192 -6.87 28.01 -0.62
CA VAL A 192 -6.93 27.80 0.84
C VAL A 192 -8.38 27.90 1.27
N CYS A 193 -8.91 26.82 1.85
CA CYS A 193 -10.21 26.83 2.50
C CYS A 193 -10.09 26.50 3.99
N GLY A 194 -11.07 26.95 4.78
CA GLY A 194 -11.16 26.64 6.20
C GLY A 194 -11.75 27.79 7.03
N ASP A 195 -11.58 27.66 8.34
CA ASP A 195 -11.94 28.67 9.34
C ASP A 195 -10.67 29.43 9.76
N PHE A 196 -10.71 30.75 9.57
CA PHE A 196 -9.58 31.64 9.81
C PHE A 196 -9.67 32.35 11.16
N ASN A 197 -10.79 32.30 11.88
CA ASN A 197 -11.04 33.08 13.10
C ASN A 197 -10.61 34.57 12.97
N MET A 198 -10.83 35.17 11.80
CA MET A 198 -10.39 36.52 11.43
C MET A 198 -11.44 37.21 10.55
N HIS A 199 -11.67 38.51 10.76
CA HIS A 199 -12.68 39.28 10.04
C HIS A 199 -12.05 40.08 8.88
N LEU A 200 -12.22 39.59 7.65
CA LEU A 200 -11.74 40.26 6.44
C LEU A 200 -12.40 41.63 6.22
N ASP A 201 -13.69 41.76 6.52
CA ASP A 201 -14.47 42.96 6.23
C ASP A 201 -14.02 44.15 7.11
N GLN A 202 -13.49 43.88 8.32
CA GLN A 202 -12.82 44.87 9.18
C GLN A 202 -11.41 45.23 8.69
N PHE A 203 -10.77 44.36 7.90
CA PHE A 203 -9.40 44.55 7.42
C PHE A 203 -9.33 45.34 6.11
N TYR A 204 -10.32 45.24 5.23
CA TYR A 204 -10.32 45.99 3.96
C TYR A 204 -10.06 47.50 4.12
N PRO A 205 -10.71 48.24 5.04
CA PRO A 205 -10.42 49.67 5.24
C PRO A 205 -8.98 49.93 5.70
N LEU A 206 -8.40 49.04 6.51
CA LEU A 206 -7.02 49.15 6.99
C LEU A 206 -6.03 48.92 5.84
N PHE A 207 -6.27 47.90 5.00
CA PHE A 207 -5.41 47.57 3.86
C PHE A 207 -5.33 48.71 2.84
N PHE A 208 -6.46 49.31 2.47
CA PHE A 208 -6.49 50.38 1.47
C PHE A 208 -6.08 51.75 2.02
N ASN A 209 -6.48 52.10 3.25
CA ASN A 209 -6.29 53.46 3.78
C ASN A 209 -5.10 53.59 4.77
N GLN A 210 -4.59 52.49 5.33
CA GLN A 210 -3.56 52.49 6.37
C GLN A 210 -2.52 51.37 6.18
N PRO A 211 -1.77 51.34 5.05
CA PRO A 211 -0.88 50.24 4.69
C PRO A 211 0.22 49.94 5.73
N GLN A 212 0.71 50.95 6.48
CA GLN A 212 1.68 50.74 7.57
C GLN A 212 1.08 50.02 8.80
N ILE A 213 -0.23 50.05 8.98
CA ILE A 213 -0.94 49.28 10.03
C ILE A 213 -1.31 47.90 9.49
N ALA A 214 -1.70 47.81 8.21
CA ALA A 214 -1.99 46.56 7.53
C ALA A 214 -0.79 45.61 7.45
N SER A 215 0.44 46.14 7.37
CA SER A 215 1.67 45.34 7.36
C SER A 215 2.11 44.80 8.73
N LYS A 216 1.42 45.15 9.84
CA LYS A 216 1.76 44.67 11.18
C LYS A 216 1.54 43.16 11.33
N ARG A 217 2.33 42.52 12.20
CA ARG A 217 2.35 41.05 12.43
C ARG A 217 0.94 40.46 12.65
N ILE A 218 0.04 41.16 13.34
CA ILE A 218 -1.33 40.70 13.63
C ILE A 218 -2.21 40.49 12.38
N HIS A 219 -1.95 41.23 11.29
CA HIS A 219 -2.70 41.18 10.02
C HIS A 219 -1.96 40.48 8.88
N ARG A 220 -0.74 39.96 9.13
CA ARG A 220 0.20 39.51 8.10
C ARG A 220 -0.36 38.51 7.10
N LEU A 221 -1.30 37.65 7.49
CA LEU A 221 -1.93 36.69 6.59
C LEU A 221 -2.79 37.36 5.51
N PHE A 222 -3.75 38.22 5.89
CA PHE A 222 -4.56 38.94 4.91
C PHE A 222 -3.72 39.94 4.10
N ASN A 223 -2.72 40.57 4.73
CA ASN A 223 -1.76 41.41 4.00
C ASN A 223 -1.00 40.61 2.94
N PHE A 224 -0.48 39.42 3.28
CA PHE A 224 0.20 38.52 2.34
C PHE A 224 -0.72 38.08 1.20
N LEU A 225 -1.96 37.65 1.52
CA LEU A 225 -2.93 37.19 0.54
C LEU A 225 -3.32 38.30 -0.44
N LEU A 226 -3.71 39.49 0.05
CA LEU A 226 -4.11 40.61 -0.81
C LEU A 226 -2.91 41.15 -1.62
N ALA A 227 -1.74 41.34 -1.00
CA ALA A 227 -0.54 41.83 -1.70
C ALA A 227 -0.01 40.84 -2.76
N ASN A 228 -0.29 39.54 -2.63
CA ASN A 228 0.02 38.53 -3.65
C ASN A 228 -1.13 38.27 -4.64
N GLY A 229 -2.22 39.05 -4.58
CA GLY A 229 -3.33 38.99 -5.53
C GLY A 229 -4.25 37.78 -5.37
N TYR A 230 -4.29 37.14 -4.19
CA TYR A 230 -5.30 36.13 -3.88
C TYR A 230 -6.68 36.78 -3.76
N VAL A 231 -7.73 36.01 -4.06
CA VAL A 231 -9.11 36.49 -4.05
C VAL A 231 -10.04 35.48 -3.39
N ASP A 232 -10.90 35.96 -2.48
CA ASP A 232 -12.13 35.30 -2.04
C ASP A 232 -13.32 36.01 -2.72
N PHE A 233 -14.23 35.25 -3.31
CA PHE A 233 -15.36 35.76 -4.12
C PHE A 233 -16.71 35.67 -3.40
N THR A 234 -16.71 35.41 -2.10
CA THR A 234 -17.94 35.21 -1.31
C THR A 234 -18.68 36.53 -1.14
N PRO A 235 -19.98 36.63 -1.51
CA PRO A 235 -20.72 37.89 -1.53
C PRO A 235 -20.79 38.60 -0.17
N ILE A 236 -20.60 39.92 -0.19
CA ILE A 236 -20.78 40.77 0.99
C ILE A 236 -22.23 41.31 0.97
N ASN A 237 -23.14 40.66 1.70
CA ASN A 237 -24.51 41.15 1.87
C ASN A 237 -24.59 42.11 3.05
N PHE A 238 -24.78 43.41 2.77
CA PHE A 238 -24.90 44.48 3.78
C PHE A 238 -26.31 44.63 4.38
N SER A 239 -27.22 43.68 4.18
CA SER A 239 -28.57 43.73 4.79
C SER A 239 -28.55 43.22 6.24
N SER A 240 -29.53 43.67 7.04
CA SER A 240 -29.82 43.15 8.40
C SER A 240 -30.30 41.68 8.41
N THR A 241 -30.27 41.01 7.26
CA THR A 241 -30.69 39.62 7.02
C THR A 241 -29.56 38.79 6.41
N SER A 242 -28.31 39.22 6.53
CA SER A 242 -27.18 38.58 5.85
C SER A 242 -26.95 37.13 6.35
N LEU A 243 -26.69 36.22 5.42
CA LEU A 243 -26.10 34.91 5.75
C LEU A 243 -24.62 35.13 6.06
N GLY A 244 -24.26 35.23 7.35
CA GLY A 244 -22.88 35.03 7.79
C GLY A 244 -22.44 33.57 7.68
N THR A 245 -21.13 33.34 7.80
CA THR A 245 -20.54 31.99 7.85
C THR A 245 -20.56 31.42 9.26
N TYR A 246 -20.63 32.25 10.31
CA TYR A 246 -20.68 31.85 11.71
C TYR A 246 -21.79 32.60 12.46
N HIS A 247 -22.53 31.88 13.30
CA HIS A 247 -23.67 32.39 14.06
C HIS A 247 -23.59 31.96 15.53
N ARG A 248 -23.60 32.93 16.46
CA ARG A 248 -23.74 32.65 17.90
C ARG A 248 -24.60 33.72 18.57
N ALA A 249 -25.71 33.29 19.17
CA ALA A 249 -26.76 34.20 19.66
C ALA A 249 -27.15 35.19 18.54
N ASP A 250 -27.20 36.50 18.82
CA ASP A 250 -27.54 37.53 17.84
C ASP A 250 -26.34 38.00 16.99
N VAL A 251 -25.16 37.39 17.14
CA VAL A 251 -23.94 37.76 16.41
C VAL A 251 -23.76 36.89 15.17
N VAL A 252 -23.85 37.53 14.01
CA VAL A 252 -23.58 36.95 12.69
C VAL A 252 -22.24 37.49 12.17
N SER A 253 -21.34 36.61 11.74
CA SER A 253 -20.03 37.02 11.23
C SER A 253 -19.53 36.16 10.08
N ARG A 254 -18.47 36.62 9.41
CA ARG A 254 -17.73 35.90 8.37
C ARG A 254 -16.32 35.62 8.91
N ILE A 255 -15.98 34.35 9.04
CA ILE A 255 -14.67 33.85 9.51
C ILE A 255 -14.17 32.63 8.71
N ASP A 256 -15.07 31.98 7.96
CA ASP A 256 -14.73 30.95 6.98
C ASP A 256 -14.44 31.60 5.62
N TYR A 257 -13.48 31.06 4.87
CA TYR A 257 -13.08 31.59 3.56
C TYR A 257 -12.67 30.50 2.56
N VAL A 258 -12.65 30.85 1.27
CA VAL A 258 -12.05 30.08 0.17
C VAL A 258 -11.24 31.02 -0.71
N TRP A 259 -9.95 31.16 -0.41
CA TRP A 259 -9.01 32.02 -1.13
C TRP A 259 -8.40 31.29 -2.33
N SER A 260 -8.51 31.88 -3.51
CA SER A 260 -7.85 31.42 -4.75
C SER A 260 -6.57 32.20 -5.06
N CYS A 261 -5.52 31.51 -5.50
CA CYS A 261 -4.32 32.16 -6.03
C CYS A 261 -4.58 32.80 -7.42
N PRO A 262 -3.71 33.74 -7.88
CA PRO A 262 -3.88 34.42 -9.18
C PRO A 262 -4.01 33.50 -10.41
N LEU A 263 -3.38 32.32 -10.38
CA LEU A 263 -3.47 31.34 -11.47
C LEU A 263 -4.85 30.67 -11.50
N LEU A 264 -5.37 30.26 -10.34
CA LEU A 264 -6.67 29.59 -10.22
C LEU A 264 -7.85 30.57 -10.39
N LYS A 265 -7.67 31.84 -10.01
CA LYS A 265 -8.65 32.93 -10.16
C LYS A 265 -9.28 33.00 -11.56
N ARG A 266 -8.51 32.70 -12.62
CA ARG A 266 -8.97 32.76 -14.02
C ARG A 266 -10.10 31.78 -14.34
N PHE A 267 -10.27 30.74 -13.53
CA PHE A 267 -11.31 29.73 -13.69
C PHE A 267 -12.46 29.89 -12.68
N LEU A 268 -12.40 30.88 -11.77
CA LEU A 268 -13.43 31.06 -10.74
C LEU A 268 -14.72 31.61 -11.37
N LEU A 269 -15.85 30.96 -11.06
CA LEU A 269 -17.18 31.32 -11.59
C LEU A 269 -18.02 32.11 -10.58
N THR A 270 -18.16 31.61 -9.36
CA THR A 270 -18.98 32.23 -8.29
C THR A 270 -18.69 31.59 -6.93
N SER A 271 -19.10 32.22 -5.84
CA SER A 271 -19.06 31.66 -4.48
C SER A 271 -20.40 31.90 -3.78
N VAL A 272 -20.86 30.93 -2.99
CA VAL A 272 -22.14 31.02 -2.25
C VAL A 272 -21.98 30.52 -0.82
N ILE A 273 -22.69 31.16 0.11
CA ILE A 273 -22.89 30.69 1.49
C ILE A 273 -24.18 29.86 1.50
N PHE A 274 -24.14 28.67 2.09
CA PHE A 274 -25.30 27.79 2.20
C PHE A 274 -25.77 27.70 3.66
N ASP A 275 -27.03 28.06 3.92
CA ASP A 275 -27.62 27.98 5.26
C ASP A 275 -27.77 26.53 5.73
N VAL A 276 -27.13 26.22 6.86
CA VAL A 276 -27.04 24.88 7.47
C VAL A 276 -27.72 24.81 8.83
N HIS A 277 -28.28 25.91 9.35
CA HIS A 277 -29.00 25.91 10.63
C HIS A 277 -30.15 24.88 10.67
N GLU A 278 -30.81 24.63 9.53
CA GLU A 278 -31.86 23.62 9.44
C GLU A 278 -31.35 22.17 9.53
N LEU A 279 -30.09 21.91 9.20
CA LEU A 279 -29.50 20.56 9.24
C LEU A 279 -28.96 20.19 10.63
N SER A 280 -28.84 21.15 11.56
CA SER A 280 -28.22 20.96 12.89
C SER A 280 -26.80 20.36 12.84
N LEU A 281 -26.09 20.60 11.73
CA LEU A 281 -24.77 20.02 11.44
C LEU A 281 -23.64 20.77 12.16
N SER A 282 -23.72 22.10 12.13
CA SER A 282 -22.80 23.07 12.71
C SER A 282 -23.54 24.38 12.99
N ASP A 283 -22.95 25.30 13.77
CA ASP A 283 -23.34 26.72 13.81
C ASP A 283 -22.59 27.57 12.75
N HIS A 284 -21.74 26.92 11.95
CA HIS A 284 -21.18 27.47 10.71
C HIS A 284 -21.97 27.09 9.46
N ASN A 285 -22.13 28.05 8.56
CA ASN A 285 -22.66 27.89 7.21
C ASN A 285 -21.52 27.65 6.21
N PRO A 286 -21.50 26.54 5.46
CA PRO A 286 -20.45 26.26 4.51
C PRO A 286 -20.43 27.23 3.34
N ILE A 287 -19.22 27.61 2.93
CA ILE A 287 -18.96 28.29 1.66
C ILE A 287 -18.78 27.21 0.58
N ILE A 288 -19.27 27.48 -0.62
CA ILE A 288 -19.04 26.68 -1.82
C ILE A 288 -18.60 27.63 -2.95
N THR A 289 -17.35 27.53 -3.38
CA THR A 289 -16.79 28.28 -4.51
C THR A 289 -16.69 27.38 -5.74
N TYR A 290 -17.26 27.82 -6.85
CA TYR A 290 -17.33 27.10 -8.12
C TYR A 290 -16.27 27.60 -9.11
N TYR A 291 -15.72 26.67 -9.87
CA TYR A 291 -14.70 26.88 -10.87
C TYR A 291 -15.06 26.15 -12.17
N ASP A 292 -14.66 26.70 -13.31
CA ASP A 292 -14.84 26.09 -14.62
C ASP A 292 -14.12 24.74 -14.70
N PHE A 293 -14.85 23.69 -15.08
CA PHE A 293 -14.32 22.34 -15.22
C PHE A 293 -13.38 22.21 -16.43
N SER A 294 -13.32 23.18 -17.35
CA SER A 294 -12.34 23.23 -18.44
C SER A 294 -10.90 23.14 -17.95
N PHE A 295 -10.62 23.70 -16.77
CA PHE A 295 -9.35 23.53 -16.03
C PHE A 295 -8.95 22.06 -15.80
N LEU A 296 -9.91 21.16 -15.70
CA LEU A 296 -9.74 19.72 -15.44
C LEU A 296 -10.11 18.84 -16.65
N SER A 297 -10.64 19.43 -17.74
CA SER A 297 -11.35 18.72 -18.80
C SER A 297 -10.44 18.06 -19.85
N SER A 298 -9.64 17.10 -19.42
CA SER A 298 -9.06 16.07 -20.27
C SER A 298 -8.97 14.69 -19.60
N SER A 299 -9.36 14.59 -18.32
CA SER A 299 -8.86 13.53 -17.43
C SER A 299 -9.86 12.45 -17.00
N ILE A 300 -11.17 12.70 -17.02
CA ILE A 300 -12.12 11.90 -16.19
C ILE A 300 -13.02 10.91 -16.97
N LYS A 301 -13.32 11.16 -18.25
CA LYS A 301 -14.40 10.44 -18.96
C LYS A 301 -14.05 9.02 -19.47
N PRO A 302 -12.86 8.73 -20.05
CA PRO A 302 -12.56 7.39 -20.58
C PRO A 302 -12.20 6.35 -19.49
N ALA A 303 -11.37 6.74 -18.53
CA ALA A 303 -10.86 5.83 -17.49
C ALA A 303 -12.00 5.26 -16.63
N ARG A 304 -12.93 6.11 -16.16
CA ARG A 304 -14.10 5.70 -15.37
C ARG A 304 -15.03 4.77 -16.15
N ALA A 305 -15.21 4.98 -17.46
CA ALA A 305 -16.04 4.11 -18.30
C ALA A 305 -15.44 2.69 -18.47
N ARG A 306 -14.11 2.58 -18.59
CA ARG A 306 -13.40 1.29 -18.63
C ARG A 306 -13.33 0.62 -17.25
N GLN A 307 -13.16 1.40 -16.18
CA GLN A 307 -13.16 0.91 -14.79
C GLN A 307 -14.54 0.38 -14.35
N LEU A 308 -15.62 0.89 -14.94
CA LEU A 308 -16.99 0.39 -14.76
C LEU A 308 -17.30 -0.88 -15.57
N GLN A 309 -16.40 -1.36 -16.45
CA GLN A 309 -16.49 -2.71 -17.01
C GLN A 309 -16.10 -3.75 -15.94
N ARG A 310 -17.08 -4.11 -15.11
CA ARG A 310 -17.01 -5.00 -13.95
C ARG A 310 -16.37 -6.36 -14.29
N ARG A 311 -15.04 -6.49 -14.13
CA ARG A 311 -14.35 -7.78 -14.14
C ARG A 311 -14.47 -8.42 -12.76
N SER A 312 -15.53 -9.21 -12.55
CA SER A 312 -15.61 -10.12 -11.41
C SER A 312 -14.64 -11.28 -11.57
N ARG A 313 -14.05 -11.78 -10.47
CA ARG A 313 -13.17 -12.96 -10.51
C ARG A 313 -13.76 -14.11 -9.70
N ARG A 314 -13.71 -15.33 -10.24
CA ARG A 314 -14.04 -16.57 -9.52
C ARG A 314 -12.88 -16.88 -8.57
N ILE A 315 -13.17 -17.14 -7.29
CA ILE A 315 -12.20 -17.59 -6.28
C ILE A 315 -12.75 -18.88 -5.65
N PHE A 316 -11.96 -19.94 -5.64
CA PHE A 316 -12.31 -21.20 -4.97
C PHE A 316 -12.26 -21.02 -3.45
N SER A 317 -13.21 -21.60 -2.73
CA SER A 317 -13.36 -21.44 -1.28
C SER A 317 -12.93 -22.72 -0.56
N PHE A 318 -11.63 -22.99 -0.56
CA PHE A 318 -11.06 -24.25 -0.06
C PHE A 318 -11.42 -24.56 1.39
N ASP A 319 -11.52 -23.55 2.26
CA ASP A 319 -11.92 -23.71 3.67
C ASP A 319 -13.36 -24.24 3.86
N SER A 320 -14.17 -24.21 2.79
CA SER A 320 -15.55 -24.74 2.78
C SER A 320 -15.68 -26.10 2.07
N VAL A 321 -14.57 -26.68 1.59
CA VAL A 321 -14.57 -27.97 0.89
C VAL A 321 -14.54 -29.11 1.90
N ILE A 322 -15.56 -29.96 1.88
CA ILE A 322 -15.62 -31.16 2.71
C ILE A 322 -14.83 -32.31 2.05
N PRO A 323 -14.31 -33.30 2.81
CA PRO A 323 -13.49 -34.38 2.24
C PRO A 323 -14.14 -35.13 1.05
N SER A 324 -15.46 -35.37 1.07
CA SER A 324 -16.15 -36.03 -0.04
C SER A 324 -16.08 -35.22 -1.36
N GLN A 325 -16.08 -33.89 -1.30
CA GLN A 325 -15.94 -33.05 -2.50
C GLN A 325 -14.52 -33.10 -3.09
N TRP A 326 -13.50 -33.41 -2.27
CA TRP A 326 -12.15 -33.68 -2.76
C TRP A 326 -12.07 -35.04 -3.45
N GLU A 327 -12.76 -36.06 -2.94
CA GLU A 327 -12.90 -37.36 -3.62
C GLU A 327 -13.69 -37.22 -4.94
N ASP A 328 -14.79 -36.46 -4.95
CA ASP A 328 -15.56 -36.15 -6.16
C ASP A 328 -14.68 -35.42 -7.20
N PHE A 329 -13.86 -34.45 -6.77
CA PHE A 329 -12.92 -33.74 -7.64
C PHE A 329 -11.84 -34.67 -8.20
N SER A 330 -11.24 -35.50 -7.35
CA SER A 330 -10.25 -36.52 -7.71
C SER A 330 -10.80 -37.48 -8.78
N ALA A 331 -11.96 -38.09 -8.52
CA ALA A 331 -12.62 -39.02 -9.43
C ALA A 331 -13.06 -38.36 -10.75
N PHE A 332 -13.58 -37.12 -10.70
CA PHE A 332 -13.96 -36.38 -11.90
C PHE A 332 -12.76 -36.05 -12.79
N ILE A 333 -11.63 -35.66 -12.19
CA ILE A 333 -10.38 -35.38 -12.91
C ILE A 333 -9.82 -36.66 -13.57
N ASP A 334 -9.82 -37.78 -12.86
CA ASP A 334 -9.35 -39.05 -13.43
C ASP A 334 -10.23 -39.53 -14.59
N ASN A 335 -11.56 -39.42 -14.46
CA ASN A 335 -12.52 -39.73 -15.54
C ASN A 335 -12.41 -38.79 -16.77
N LEU A 336 -11.81 -37.60 -16.62
CA LEU A 336 -11.45 -36.73 -17.73
C LEU A 336 -10.10 -37.12 -18.37
N CYS A 337 -9.19 -37.71 -17.61
CA CYS A 337 -7.83 -38.05 -18.02
C CYS A 337 -7.71 -39.36 -18.81
N ASN A 338 -8.60 -39.60 -19.77
CA ASN A 338 -8.74 -40.88 -20.51
C ASN A 338 -7.62 -41.20 -21.52
N THR A 339 -6.41 -40.65 -21.35
CA THR A 339 -5.27 -40.91 -22.25
C THR A 339 -4.36 -42.00 -21.67
N SER A 340 -4.02 -43.01 -22.48
CA SER A 340 -3.04 -44.03 -22.09
C SER A 340 -1.68 -43.41 -21.71
N PRO A 341 -1.06 -43.81 -20.58
CA PRO A 341 0.26 -43.33 -20.16
C PRO A 341 1.35 -43.43 -21.25
N VAL A 342 1.32 -44.49 -22.07
CA VAL A 342 2.28 -44.71 -23.17
C VAL A 342 2.08 -43.67 -24.29
N ALA A 343 0.83 -43.41 -24.66
CA ALA A 343 0.50 -42.38 -25.64
C ALA A 343 0.88 -40.98 -25.12
N PHE A 344 0.58 -40.69 -23.85
CA PHE A 344 0.92 -39.42 -23.20
C PHE A 344 2.44 -39.18 -23.14
N ALA A 345 3.24 -40.21 -22.81
CA ALA A 345 4.70 -40.13 -22.77
C ALA A 345 5.33 -39.76 -24.13
N SER A 346 4.66 -40.08 -25.24
CA SER A 346 5.13 -39.73 -26.60
C SER A 346 4.97 -38.23 -26.93
N TRP A 347 4.05 -37.51 -26.27
CA TRP A 347 3.70 -36.13 -26.61
C TRP A 347 4.80 -35.12 -26.28
N HIS A 348 4.80 -33.96 -26.94
CA HIS A 348 5.66 -32.84 -26.56
C HIS A 348 5.28 -32.27 -25.19
N VAL A 349 6.26 -31.79 -24.41
CA VAL A 349 6.05 -31.32 -23.02
C VAL A 349 5.01 -30.18 -22.91
N ASN A 350 4.93 -29.30 -23.93
CA ASN A 350 3.89 -28.27 -24.01
C ASN A 350 2.48 -28.88 -24.08
N ARG A 351 2.26 -29.83 -24.99
CA ARG A 351 0.96 -30.51 -25.16
C ARG A 351 0.55 -31.29 -23.91
N MET A 352 1.52 -31.94 -23.25
CA MET A 352 1.30 -32.63 -21.97
C MET A 352 0.86 -31.65 -20.87
N CYS A 353 1.53 -30.49 -20.78
CA CYS A 353 1.21 -29.45 -19.81
C CYS A 353 -0.16 -28.80 -20.08
N GLU A 354 -0.48 -28.48 -21.33
CA GLU A 354 -1.77 -27.89 -21.74
C GLU A 354 -2.93 -28.87 -21.47
N TYR A 355 -2.73 -30.15 -21.79
CA TYR A 355 -3.71 -31.20 -21.48
C TYR A 355 -4.01 -31.27 -20.00
N LEU A 356 -2.98 -31.40 -19.14
CA LEU A 356 -3.17 -31.48 -17.68
C LEU A 356 -3.79 -30.18 -17.13
N HIS A 357 -3.32 -29.01 -17.59
CA HIS A 357 -3.85 -27.71 -17.17
C HIS A 357 -5.36 -27.58 -17.46
N THR A 358 -5.76 -27.93 -18.68
CA THR A 358 -7.17 -27.83 -19.13
C THR A 358 -8.09 -28.69 -18.27
N HIS A 359 -7.73 -29.96 -18.04
CA HIS A 359 -8.58 -30.88 -17.28
C HIS A 359 -8.64 -30.54 -15.79
N ILE A 360 -7.51 -30.17 -15.16
CA ILE A 360 -7.49 -29.74 -13.74
C ILE A 360 -8.40 -28.52 -13.53
N ILE A 361 -8.34 -27.53 -14.42
CA ILE A 361 -9.21 -26.35 -14.35
C ILE A 361 -10.67 -26.69 -14.68
N ALA A 362 -10.94 -27.64 -15.58
CA ALA A 362 -12.30 -28.09 -15.86
C ALA A 362 -12.95 -28.76 -14.63
N GLY A 363 -12.27 -29.71 -13.99
CA GLY A 363 -12.79 -30.35 -12.78
C GLY A 363 -12.89 -29.42 -11.57
N ALA A 364 -11.93 -28.51 -11.41
CA ALA A 364 -12.03 -27.48 -10.37
C ALA A 364 -13.28 -26.60 -10.58
N ASN A 365 -13.54 -26.17 -11.83
CA ASN A 365 -14.71 -25.37 -12.15
C ASN A 365 -16.04 -26.12 -12.01
N ALA A 366 -16.06 -27.45 -12.18
CA ALA A 366 -17.24 -28.29 -12.10
C ALA A 366 -17.60 -28.68 -10.65
N ILE A 367 -16.61 -29.11 -9.85
CA ILE A 367 -16.84 -29.70 -8.53
C ILE A 367 -16.60 -28.70 -7.39
N LEU A 368 -15.54 -27.90 -7.46
CA LEU A 368 -15.08 -27.15 -6.28
C LEU A 368 -15.93 -25.88 -6.04
N PRO A 369 -16.40 -25.65 -4.80
CA PRO A 369 -17.15 -24.47 -4.42
C PRO A 369 -16.33 -23.22 -4.67
N ALA A 370 -16.94 -22.25 -5.33
CA ALA A 370 -16.30 -21.00 -5.67
C ALA A 370 -17.28 -19.85 -5.56
N ARG A 371 -16.76 -18.70 -5.13
CA ARG A 371 -17.49 -17.44 -5.05
C ARG A 371 -16.99 -16.49 -6.11
N THR A 372 -17.93 -15.80 -6.76
CA THR A 372 -17.64 -14.70 -7.67
C THR A 372 -17.42 -13.44 -6.84
N VAL A 373 -16.18 -12.98 -6.76
CA VAL A 373 -15.78 -11.83 -5.94
C VAL A 373 -15.76 -10.58 -6.84
N GLY A 374 -16.73 -9.69 -6.59
CA GLY A 374 -16.63 -8.27 -6.94
C GLY A 374 -15.61 -7.57 -6.04
N ASN A 375 -15.26 -6.32 -6.32
CA ASN A 375 -14.16 -5.62 -5.66
C ASN A 375 -14.49 -5.16 -4.21
N ASP A 376 -15.42 -5.83 -3.51
CA ASP A 376 -16.49 -5.17 -2.76
C ASP A 376 -16.75 -5.76 -1.35
N HIS A 377 -16.40 -4.97 -0.31
CA HIS A 377 -16.76 -5.18 1.09
C HIS A 377 -16.60 -3.88 1.86
N THR A 378 -17.73 -3.28 2.19
CA THR A 378 -17.89 -2.61 3.48
C THR A 378 -17.94 -3.67 4.60
N PRO A 379 -17.50 -3.36 5.83
CA PRO A 379 -17.85 -4.22 6.97
C PRO A 379 -19.38 -4.31 7.02
N LYS A 380 -19.90 -5.54 6.89
CA LYS A 380 -21.34 -5.76 6.84
C LYS A 380 -21.94 -5.40 8.20
N LEU A 381 -22.74 -4.34 8.22
CA LEU A 381 -23.64 -4.09 9.34
C LEU A 381 -24.58 -5.28 9.51
N PRO A 382 -25.06 -5.58 10.73
CA PRO A 382 -26.19 -6.49 10.91
C PRO A 382 -27.37 -6.02 10.05
N LYS A 383 -28.04 -6.95 9.36
CA LYS A 383 -29.14 -6.61 8.43
C LYS A 383 -30.20 -5.72 9.09
N ASP A 384 -30.52 -6.00 10.35
CA ASP A 384 -31.53 -5.26 11.12
C ASP A 384 -31.10 -3.80 11.39
N LEU A 385 -29.80 -3.57 11.60
CA LEU A 385 -29.24 -2.22 11.77
C LEU A 385 -29.17 -1.47 10.43
N GLU A 386 -28.88 -2.16 9.33
CA GLU A 386 -28.94 -1.57 7.99
C GLU A 386 -30.39 -1.16 7.63
N ILE A 387 -31.37 -2.03 7.91
CA ILE A 387 -32.81 -1.74 7.74
C ILE A 387 -33.23 -0.54 8.61
N LEU A 388 -32.78 -0.48 9.87
CA LEU A 388 -33.05 0.65 10.76
C LEU A 388 -32.47 1.97 10.23
N ILE A 389 -31.25 1.97 9.69
CA ILE A 389 -30.65 3.14 9.04
C ILE A 389 -31.48 3.56 7.82
N GLN A 390 -31.93 2.62 6.99
CA GLN A 390 -32.78 2.92 5.83
C GLN A 390 -34.13 3.53 6.25
N HIS A 391 -34.77 3.02 7.31
CA HIS A 391 -35.99 3.57 7.88
C HIS A 391 -35.79 4.99 8.45
N TYR A 392 -34.69 5.21 9.18
CA TYR A 392 -34.32 6.52 9.71
C TYR A 392 -34.04 7.56 8.61
N ARG A 393 -33.27 7.18 7.59
CA ARG A 393 -33.02 8.03 6.41
C ARG A 393 -34.31 8.36 5.66
N PHE A 394 -35.21 7.40 5.48
CA PHE A 394 -36.52 7.66 4.88
C PHE A 394 -37.34 8.65 5.71
N LEU A 395 -37.48 8.44 7.02
CA LEU A 395 -38.20 9.33 7.93
C LEU A 395 -37.64 10.77 7.89
N ASN A 396 -36.31 10.93 7.84
CA ASN A 396 -35.68 12.25 7.72
C ASN A 396 -35.93 12.93 6.38
N ARG A 397 -35.98 12.20 5.26
CA ARG A 397 -36.37 12.77 3.95
C ARG A 397 -37.80 13.28 3.96
N VAL A 398 -38.72 12.55 4.60
CA VAL A 398 -40.10 12.99 4.77
C VAL A 398 -40.17 14.21 5.69
N LEU A 399 -39.48 14.19 6.83
CA LEU A 399 -39.41 15.33 7.76
C LEU A 399 -38.85 16.60 7.09
N HIS A 400 -37.80 16.48 6.26
CA HIS A 400 -37.26 17.57 5.47
C HIS A 400 -38.28 18.12 4.46
N SER A 401 -39.04 17.23 3.81
CA SER A 401 -40.12 17.64 2.90
C SER A 401 -41.25 18.38 3.64
N ILE A 402 -41.72 17.86 4.78
CA ILE A 402 -42.74 18.55 5.58
C ILE A 402 -42.20 19.89 6.12
N ARG A 403 -40.89 20.00 6.42
CA ARG A 403 -40.26 21.28 6.78
C ARG A 403 -40.29 22.29 5.63
N LEU A 404 -40.03 21.88 4.39
CA LEU A 404 -40.14 22.76 3.23
C LEU A 404 -41.58 23.23 3.01
N LEU A 405 -42.58 22.36 3.18
CA LEU A 405 -44.01 22.74 3.14
C LEU A 405 -44.37 23.72 4.28
N ARG A 406 -43.82 23.53 5.47
CA ARG A 406 -43.97 24.46 6.62
C ARG A 406 -43.34 25.83 6.36
N LYS A 407 -42.15 25.87 5.73
CA LYS A 407 -41.41 27.11 5.41
C LYS A 407 -42.03 27.87 4.23
N TYR A 408 -42.61 27.15 3.27
CA TYR A 408 -43.24 27.72 2.08
C TYR A 408 -44.64 27.11 1.82
N PRO A 409 -45.67 27.38 2.66
CA PRO A 409 -46.98 26.72 2.57
C PRO A 409 -47.71 26.91 1.23
N LEU A 410 -47.38 27.98 0.49
CA LEU A 410 -47.90 28.29 -0.84
C LEU A 410 -47.37 27.34 -1.95
N THR A 411 -46.31 26.58 -1.68
CA THR A 411 -45.76 25.58 -2.64
C THR A 411 -46.52 24.26 -2.65
N PHE A 412 -47.48 24.07 -1.73
CA PHE A 412 -48.30 22.87 -1.67
C PHE A 412 -49.16 22.68 -2.93
N SER A 413 -49.25 21.43 -3.41
CA SER A 413 -50.06 21.07 -4.57
C SER A 413 -50.56 19.61 -4.49
N SER A 414 -51.52 19.24 -5.32
CA SER A 414 -52.12 17.89 -5.35
C SER A 414 -51.16 16.75 -5.73
N SER A 415 -49.93 17.04 -6.21
CA SER A 415 -48.88 16.03 -6.38
C SER A 415 -48.21 15.66 -5.06
N HIS A 416 -48.14 16.59 -4.10
CA HIS A 416 -47.63 16.34 -2.76
C HIS A 416 -48.54 15.34 -2.02
N ASP A 417 -49.86 15.54 -2.11
CA ASP A 417 -50.83 14.68 -1.43
C ASP A 417 -50.86 13.26 -2.02
N ARG A 418 -50.73 13.13 -3.34
CA ARG A 418 -50.58 11.82 -4.02
C ARG A 418 -49.31 11.07 -3.60
N LYS A 419 -48.19 11.75 -3.37
CA LYS A 419 -46.96 11.11 -2.84
C LYS A 419 -47.07 10.80 -1.35
N TRP A 420 -47.80 11.63 -0.59
CA TRP A 420 -48.02 11.42 0.84
C TRP A 420 -48.73 10.11 1.13
N SER A 421 -49.72 9.69 0.33
CA SER A 421 -50.42 8.42 0.56
C SER A 421 -49.46 7.20 0.55
N GLY A 422 -48.50 7.17 -0.37
CA GLY A 422 -47.44 6.15 -0.39
C GLY A 422 -46.48 6.25 0.79
N TYR A 423 -46.15 7.47 1.24
CA TYR A 423 -45.30 7.69 2.40
C TYR A 423 -46.00 7.32 3.71
N LEU A 424 -47.30 7.57 3.83
CA LEU A 424 -48.13 7.25 4.98
C LEU A 424 -48.13 5.74 5.26
N ILE A 425 -48.31 4.91 4.22
CA ILE A 425 -48.24 3.44 4.32
C ILE A 425 -46.86 3.01 4.87
N ARG A 426 -45.77 3.57 4.30
CA ARG A 426 -44.40 3.22 4.71
C ARG A 426 -44.07 3.70 6.13
N LEU A 427 -44.55 4.88 6.53
CA LEU A 427 -44.39 5.41 7.89
C LEU A 427 -45.16 4.59 8.92
N ASN A 428 -46.40 4.22 8.63
CA ASN A 428 -47.20 3.36 9.52
C ASN A 428 -46.54 1.98 9.69
N ASN A 429 -45.99 1.40 8.62
CA ASN A 429 -45.22 0.16 8.70
C ASN A 429 -43.97 0.31 9.58
N ILE A 430 -43.23 1.42 9.46
CA ILE A 430 -42.07 1.73 10.32
C ILE A 430 -42.50 1.88 11.78
N PHE A 431 -43.57 2.63 12.07
CA PHE A 431 -44.02 2.83 13.45
C PHE A 431 -44.54 1.54 14.10
N ASN A 432 -45.22 0.68 13.34
CA ASN A 432 -45.64 -0.66 13.79
C ASN A 432 -44.43 -1.57 14.06
N LEU A 433 -43.41 -1.54 13.19
CA LEU A 433 -42.21 -2.37 13.33
C LEU A 433 -41.37 -1.98 14.56
N TYR A 434 -41.40 -0.72 14.98
CA TYR A 434 -40.74 -0.21 16.20
C TYR A 434 -41.74 0.18 17.32
N LYS A 435 -42.90 -0.49 17.39
CA LYS A 435 -44.01 -0.17 18.34
C LYS A 435 -43.61 -0.09 19.82
N SER A 436 -42.54 -0.78 20.24
CA SER A 436 -42.02 -0.73 21.62
C SER A 436 -41.43 0.63 22.00
N ILE A 437 -41.11 1.47 21.02
CA ILE A 437 -40.51 2.80 21.18
C ILE A 437 -41.56 3.88 20.93
N PHE A 438 -42.49 3.58 20.03
CA PHE A 438 -43.63 4.41 19.68
C PHE A 438 -44.85 4.01 20.51
N SER A 439 -44.83 4.33 21.81
CA SER A 439 -45.95 4.10 22.72
C SER A 439 -46.47 5.44 23.29
N PRO A 440 -47.66 5.92 22.87
CA PRO A 440 -48.53 5.37 21.82
C PRO A 440 -47.97 5.57 20.41
N ILE A 441 -48.48 4.79 19.45
CA ILE A 441 -48.08 4.88 18.03
C ILE A 441 -48.55 6.22 17.44
N PRO A 442 -47.68 7.01 16.78
CA PRO A 442 -48.08 8.26 16.15
C PRO A 442 -49.18 8.07 15.09
N VAL A 443 -50.32 8.73 15.30
CA VAL A 443 -51.39 8.80 14.30
C VAL A 443 -51.04 9.89 13.29
N LEU A 444 -50.88 9.50 12.03
CA LEU A 444 -50.57 10.40 10.93
C LEU A 444 -51.84 10.79 10.13
N PRO A 445 -51.90 12.01 9.60
CA PRO A 445 -53.05 12.48 8.82
C PRO A 445 -53.15 11.76 7.47
N SER A 446 -54.37 11.43 7.06
CA SER A 446 -54.65 10.72 5.79
C SER A 446 -54.38 11.55 4.53
N SER A 447 -54.37 12.88 4.65
CA SER A 447 -54.04 13.84 3.59
C SER A 447 -53.24 15.00 4.19
N LEU A 448 -52.27 15.52 3.45
CA LEU A 448 -51.53 16.75 3.76
C LEU A 448 -52.39 18.00 3.62
N LEU A 449 -53.54 17.93 2.92
CA LEU A 449 -54.43 19.08 2.76
C LEU A 449 -54.99 19.56 4.10
N SER A 450 -55.33 18.64 5.02
CA SER A 450 -55.83 18.99 6.36
C SER A 450 -54.76 19.67 7.23
N CYS A 451 -53.48 19.37 6.98
CA CYS A 451 -52.33 19.98 7.65
C CYS A 451 -52.03 21.41 7.20
N ARG A 452 -52.77 21.98 6.24
CA ARG A 452 -52.62 23.41 5.90
C ARG A 452 -53.17 24.33 6.98
N THR A 453 -54.10 23.84 7.80
CA THR A 453 -54.76 24.61 8.86
C THR A 453 -53.81 25.13 9.95
N ASP A 454 -52.71 24.42 10.19
CA ASP A 454 -51.67 24.79 11.16
C ASP A 454 -50.29 25.06 10.51
N ASN A 455 -50.26 25.26 9.19
CA ASN A 455 -49.04 25.34 8.38
C ASN A 455 -48.07 24.15 8.60
N PHE A 456 -48.61 22.93 8.70
CA PHE A 456 -47.89 21.68 8.90
C PHE A 456 -47.11 21.57 10.24
N ASN A 457 -47.38 22.42 11.22
CA ASN A 457 -46.66 22.46 12.50
C ASN A 457 -46.79 21.14 13.29
N SER A 458 -48.01 20.65 13.50
CA SER A 458 -48.32 19.42 14.26
C SER A 458 -47.71 18.19 13.61
N LEU A 459 -47.81 18.09 12.28
CA LEU A 459 -47.18 17.02 11.50
C LEU A 459 -45.65 17.07 11.61
N PHE A 460 -45.05 18.26 11.49
CA PHE A 460 -43.62 18.46 11.66
C PHE A 460 -43.16 18.08 13.08
N CYS A 461 -43.88 18.50 14.12
CA CYS A 461 -43.57 18.14 15.51
C CYS A 461 -43.65 16.63 15.75
N THR A 462 -44.70 15.97 15.23
CA THR A 462 -44.90 14.52 15.33
C THR A 462 -43.76 13.74 14.65
N LEU A 463 -43.44 14.07 13.40
CA LEU A 463 -42.35 13.43 12.65
C LEU A 463 -40.96 13.75 13.23
N SER A 464 -40.78 14.94 13.79
CA SER A 464 -39.54 15.36 14.48
C SER A 464 -39.33 14.55 15.77
N HIS A 465 -40.39 14.36 16.57
CA HIS A 465 -40.35 13.50 17.74
C HIS A 465 -40.08 12.04 17.35
N ALA A 466 -40.76 11.52 16.33
CA ALA A 466 -40.53 10.16 15.84
C ALA A 466 -39.10 9.95 15.34
N SER A 467 -38.52 10.94 14.63
CA SER A 467 -37.12 10.91 14.19
C SER A 467 -36.14 10.89 15.36
N LYS A 468 -36.38 11.68 16.42
CA LYS A 468 -35.55 11.66 17.65
C LYS A 468 -35.56 10.29 18.34
N LEU A 469 -36.74 9.66 18.46
CA LEU A 469 -36.88 8.32 19.06
C LEU A 469 -36.17 7.24 18.23
N LEU A 470 -36.39 7.24 16.91
CA LEU A 470 -35.76 6.27 16.01
C LEU A 470 -34.23 6.45 15.94
N ARG A 471 -33.74 7.70 16.04
CA ARG A 471 -32.32 8.03 16.20
C ARG A 471 -31.76 7.47 17.52
N GLY A 472 -32.52 7.56 18.61
CA GLY A 472 -32.17 6.96 19.90
C GLY A 472 -31.94 5.45 19.80
N LEU A 473 -32.87 4.73 19.15
CA LEU A 473 -32.71 3.30 18.86
C LEU A 473 -31.48 3.03 17.99
N HIS A 474 -31.30 3.79 16.92
CA HIS A 474 -30.17 3.62 16.01
C HIS A 474 -28.83 3.74 16.75
N LEU A 475 -28.66 4.78 17.57
CA LEU A 475 -27.44 4.98 18.36
C LEU A 475 -27.22 3.86 19.39
N LEU A 476 -28.29 3.36 20.01
CA LEU A 476 -28.20 2.24 20.95
C LEU A 476 -27.80 0.93 20.26
N LYS A 477 -28.44 0.56 19.15
CA LYS A 477 -28.09 -0.63 18.36
C LYS A 477 -26.73 -0.55 17.69
N GLU A 478 -26.32 0.64 17.27
CA GLU A 478 -24.98 0.87 16.75
C GLU A 478 -23.91 0.76 17.85
N LYS A 479 -24.20 1.21 19.08
CA LYS A 479 -23.32 1.00 20.23
C LYS A 479 -23.22 -0.48 20.63
N GLU A 480 -24.35 -1.19 20.75
CA GLU A 480 -24.35 -2.64 21.02
C GLU A 480 -23.49 -3.41 20.00
N PHE A 481 -23.58 -3.05 18.72
CA PHE A 481 -22.74 -3.63 17.66
C PHE A 481 -21.26 -3.26 17.80
N GLN A 482 -20.93 -2.01 18.12
CA GLN A 482 -19.55 -1.59 18.38
C GLN A 482 -18.94 -2.32 19.58
N ASP A 483 -19.64 -2.37 20.72
CA ASP A 483 -19.19 -3.05 21.93
C ASP A 483 -18.99 -4.56 21.70
N SER A 484 -19.89 -5.19 20.93
CA SER A 484 -19.78 -6.60 20.53
C SER A 484 -18.60 -6.84 19.58
N SER A 485 -18.39 -5.94 18.61
CA SER A 485 -17.26 -6.00 17.67
C SER A 485 -15.91 -5.82 18.37
N ILE A 486 -15.83 -4.87 19.32
CA ILE A 486 -14.63 -4.66 20.15
C ILE A 486 -14.33 -5.93 20.97
N LYS A 487 -15.33 -6.51 21.63
CA LYS A 487 -15.16 -7.76 22.39
C LYS A 487 -14.70 -8.93 21.51
N ALA A 488 -15.29 -9.08 20.32
CA ALA A 488 -14.88 -10.11 19.35
C ALA A 488 -13.43 -9.89 18.85
N HIS A 489 -13.04 -8.65 18.59
CA HIS A 489 -11.66 -8.31 18.20
C HIS A 489 -10.64 -8.48 19.33
N LEU A 490 -11.02 -8.24 20.59
CA LEU A 490 -10.19 -8.56 21.76
C LEU A 490 -10.03 -10.07 21.89
N ALA A 491 -11.12 -10.84 21.93
CA ALA A 491 -11.07 -12.30 22.01
C ALA A 491 -10.26 -12.93 20.86
N SER A 492 -10.40 -12.42 19.63
CA SER A 492 -9.58 -12.85 18.49
C SER A 492 -8.11 -12.45 18.63
N ARG A 493 -7.79 -11.29 19.22
CA ARG A 493 -6.40 -10.89 19.46
C ARG A 493 -5.77 -11.75 20.55
N ASP A 494 -6.51 -12.08 21.59
CA ASP A 494 -6.05 -12.92 22.69
C ASP A 494 -5.87 -14.36 22.20
N GLN A 495 -6.80 -14.91 21.40
CA GLN A 495 -6.61 -16.18 20.68
C GLN A 495 -5.37 -16.15 19.78
N ASN A 496 -5.16 -15.07 19.02
CA ASN A 496 -3.97 -14.93 18.17
C ASN A 496 -2.66 -14.87 18.97
N PHE A 497 -2.66 -14.48 20.25
CA PHE A 497 -1.44 -14.55 21.07
C PHE A 497 -0.92 -15.98 21.18
N ASP A 498 -1.84 -16.94 21.36
CA ASP A 498 -1.54 -18.38 21.46
C ASP A 498 -1.40 -19.06 20.09
N THR A 499 -2.20 -18.65 19.08
CA THR A 499 -2.31 -19.37 17.79
C THR A 499 -1.62 -18.72 16.59
N ASP A 500 -1.41 -17.40 16.57
CA ASP A 500 -0.73 -16.67 15.48
C ASP A 500 -0.05 -15.40 16.01
N ILE A 501 1.14 -15.61 16.60
CA ILE A 501 2.01 -14.56 17.14
C ILE A 501 2.29 -13.46 16.09
N SER A 502 2.32 -13.78 14.79
CA SER A 502 2.53 -12.77 13.74
C SER A 502 1.32 -11.84 13.58
N SER A 503 0.10 -12.38 13.58
CA SER A 503 -1.11 -11.57 13.59
C SER A 503 -1.28 -10.80 14.90
N PHE A 504 -0.91 -11.38 16.05
CA PHE A 504 -0.86 -10.67 17.33
C PHE A 504 0.11 -9.48 17.28
N ILE A 505 1.38 -9.68 16.89
CA ILE A 505 2.40 -8.61 16.84
C ILE A 505 1.96 -7.48 15.89
N ASN A 506 1.39 -7.82 14.73
CA ASN A 506 0.90 -6.80 13.79
C ASN A 506 -0.27 -5.99 14.37
N SER A 507 -1.19 -6.64 15.08
CA SER A 507 -2.30 -5.99 15.79
C SER A 507 -1.82 -5.11 16.95
N ALA A 508 -0.99 -5.66 17.84
CA ALA A 508 -0.47 -4.99 19.03
C ALA A 508 0.37 -3.74 18.67
N LEU A 509 1.25 -3.86 17.67
CA LEU A 509 2.06 -2.74 17.16
C LEU A 509 1.28 -1.82 16.20
N SER A 510 -0.03 -2.03 16.02
CA SER A 510 -0.90 -1.24 15.12
C SER A 510 -0.35 -1.10 13.68
N ARG A 511 0.34 -2.14 13.19
CA ARG A 511 0.97 -2.17 11.87
C ARG A 511 -0.10 -2.30 10.79
N SER A 512 -0.25 -1.27 9.96
CA SER A 512 -1.10 -1.36 8.77
C SER A 512 -0.37 -2.04 7.61
N ARG A 513 -1.02 -3.02 6.96
CA ARG A 513 -0.53 -3.59 5.69
C ARG A 513 -0.53 -2.48 4.64
N ARG A 514 0.66 -2.06 4.17
CA ARG A 514 0.79 -1.06 3.10
C ARG A 514 0.37 -1.70 1.78
N ARG A 515 -0.58 -1.08 1.10
CA ARG A 515 -1.11 -1.55 -0.18
C ARG A 515 -0.89 -0.49 -1.26
N ILE A 516 -0.40 -0.91 -2.42
CA ILE A 516 -0.40 -0.08 -3.61
C ILE A 516 -1.70 -0.30 -4.41
N VAL A 517 -2.07 0.72 -5.17
CA VAL A 517 -3.02 0.60 -6.28
C VAL A 517 -2.29 1.15 -7.49
N LEU A 518 -2.16 0.33 -8.54
CA LEU A 518 -1.56 0.72 -9.82
C LEU A 518 -2.68 1.23 -10.75
N ASP A 519 -3.36 2.29 -10.29
CA ASP A 519 -4.31 3.12 -11.06
C ASP A 519 -3.67 4.43 -11.55
N ARG A 520 -2.40 4.67 -11.17
CA ARG A 520 -1.60 5.83 -11.57
C ARG A 520 -0.10 5.56 -11.40
N VAL A 521 0.73 6.27 -12.16
CA VAL A 521 2.20 6.21 -12.08
C VAL A 521 2.78 7.61 -12.15
N PHE A 522 3.63 8.00 -11.21
CA PHE A 522 4.36 9.26 -11.23
C PHE A 522 5.74 9.09 -11.86
N ILE A 523 5.98 9.83 -12.95
CA ILE A 523 7.27 9.93 -13.62
C ILE A 523 7.98 11.18 -13.11
N ASP A 524 9.10 10.93 -12.44
CA ASP A 524 9.94 11.89 -11.73
C ASP A 524 10.97 12.50 -12.70
N HIS A 525 10.50 13.29 -13.69
CA HIS A 525 11.35 13.93 -14.70
C HIS A 525 11.81 15.33 -14.26
N PRO A 526 13.11 15.70 -14.37
CA PRO A 526 13.63 16.96 -13.81
C PRO A 526 12.93 18.24 -14.29
N THR A 527 12.50 18.28 -15.56
CA THR A 527 11.85 19.46 -16.15
C THR A 527 10.32 19.40 -16.13
N THR A 528 9.73 18.22 -16.09
CA THR A 528 8.29 17.99 -16.32
C THR A 528 7.77 16.76 -15.55
N PRO A 529 7.65 16.83 -14.20
CA PRO A 529 7.09 15.74 -13.42
C PRO A 529 5.63 15.47 -13.82
N GLN A 530 5.29 14.22 -14.14
CA GLN A 530 4.00 13.85 -14.72
C GLN A 530 3.36 12.70 -13.94
N LEU A 531 2.08 12.84 -13.58
CA LEU A 531 1.25 11.74 -13.08
C LEU A 531 0.46 11.14 -14.26
N LEU A 532 0.78 9.91 -14.63
CA LEU A 532 0.03 9.12 -15.59
C LEU A 532 -1.21 8.54 -14.91
N THR A 533 -2.37 8.75 -15.53
CA THR A 533 -3.68 8.23 -15.08
C THR A 533 -4.48 7.55 -16.20
N ASP A 534 -3.96 7.51 -17.44
CA ASP A 534 -4.58 6.73 -18.52
C ASP A 534 -4.12 5.26 -18.46
N PRO A 535 -5.03 4.28 -18.59
CA PRO A 535 -4.67 2.85 -18.57
C PRO A 535 -3.58 2.43 -19.56
N THR A 536 -3.49 3.04 -20.76
CA THR A 536 -2.42 2.67 -21.71
C THR A 536 -1.07 3.22 -21.26
N ASP A 537 -1.03 4.52 -20.93
CA ASP A 537 0.18 5.18 -20.45
C ASP A 537 0.74 4.49 -19.19
N ILE A 538 -0.15 4.07 -18.26
CA ILE A 538 0.21 3.28 -17.08
C ILE A 538 0.79 1.92 -17.48
N SER A 539 0.11 1.18 -18.38
CA SER A 539 0.57 -0.14 -18.84
C SER A 539 1.98 -0.06 -19.43
N ASP A 540 2.20 0.92 -20.31
CA ASP A 540 3.46 1.07 -21.03
C ASP A 540 4.59 1.54 -20.10
N ALA A 541 4.31 2.47 -19.18
CA ALA A 541 5.28 2.90 -18.16
C ALA A 541 5.64 1.76 -17.17
N VAL A 542 4.66 0.93 -16.79
CA VAL A 542 4.85 -0.24 -15.93
C VAL A 542 5.71 -1.30 -16.64
N VAL A 543 5.38 -1.64 -17.89
CA VAL A 543 6.15 -2.59 -18.71
C VAL A 543 7.58 -2.10 -18.90
N ASN A 544 7.77 -0.85 -19.31
CA ASN A 544 9.10 -0.26 -19.50
C ASN A 544 9.92 -0.27 -18.20
N HIS A 545 9.30 0.05 -17.06
CA HIS A 545 9.99 0.05 -15.76
C HIS A 545 10.49 -1.34 -15.37
N PHE A 546 9.66 -2.38 -15.45
CA PHE A 546 10.07 -3.72 -15.02
C PHE A 546 10.94 -4.43 -16.06
N GLN A 547 10.78 -4.16 -17.35
CA GLN A 547 11.67 -4.71 -18.38
C GLN A 547 13.09 -4.12 -18.31
N ASN A 548 13.22 -2.84 -17.96
CA ASN A 548 14.50 -2.12 -17.90
C ASN A 548 14.91 -1.77 -16.45
N ALA A 549 14.43 -2.55 -15.46
CA ALA A 549 14.68 -2.29 -14.05
C ALA A 549 16.17 -2.39 -13.69
N VAL A 550 16.91 -3.31 -14.31
CA VAL A 550 18.35 -3.47 -14.14
C VAL A 550 19.04 -2.97 -15.41
N PRO A 551 19.91 -1.94 -15.34
CA PRO A 551 20.69 -1.51 -16.50
C PRO A 551 21.80 -2.53 -16.76
N ILE A 552 21.80 -3.12 -17.96
CA ILE A 552 22.89 -3.95 -18.45
C ILE A 552 24.02 -2.99 -18.85
N ARG A 553 25.09 -2.93 -18.05
CA ARG A 553 26.22 -2.01 -18.25
C ARG A 553 27.27 -2.60 -19.18
N SER A 554 27.48 -3.91 -19.10
CA SER A 554 28.46 -4.67 -19.89
C SER A 554 27.90 -6.03 -20.28
N SER A 555 28.33 -6.56 -21.41
CA SER A 555 28.12 -7.98 -21.72
C SER A 555 29.09 -8.82 -20.88
N PRO A 556 28.63 -9.90 -20.20
CA PRO A 556 29.53 -10.80 -19.49
C PRO A 556 30.50 -11.49 -20.48
N PRO A 557 31.70 -11.87 -20.05
CA PRO A 557 32.61 -12.63 -20.89
C PRO A 557 32.00 -13.97 -21.29
N SER A 558 32.14 -14.34 -22.58
CA SER A 558 31.58 -15.60 -23.12
C SER A 558 32.28 -16.86 -22.64
N HIS A 559 33.51 -16.73 -22.14
CA HIS A 559 34.33 -17.83 -21.63
C HIS A 559 35.11 -17.41 -20.38
N ILE A 560 35.33 -18.36 -19.46
CA ILE A 560 36.13 -18.17 -18.22
C ILE A 560 37.54 -17.63 -18.53
N SER A 561 38.13 -18.00 -19.68
CA SER A 561 39.45 -17.51 -20.12
C SER A 561 39.51 -16.00 -20.42
N ALA A 562 38.37 -15.31 -20.56
CA ALA A 562 38.31 -13.85 -20.70
C ALA A 562 38.19 -13.12 -19.36
N LEU A 563 38.06 -13.84 -18.22
CA LEU A 563 38.11 -13.24 -16.89
C LEU A 563 39.54 -12.80 -16.52
N PRO A 564 39.71 -11.71 -15.74
CA PRO A 564 40.98 -11.38 -15.09
C PRO A 564 41.47 -12.48 -14.16
N ASN A 565 42.78 -12.54 -13.89
CA ASN A 565 43.44 -13.70 -13.27
C ASN A 565 42.80 -14.17 -11.95
N ARG A 566 42.49 -13.25 -11.01
CA ARG A 566 41.78 -13.53 -9.75
C ARG A 566 40.48 -14.32 -10.01
N TRP A 567 39.57 -13.71 -10.76
CA TRP A 567 38.26 -14.29 -11.05
C TRP A 567 38.35 -15.54 -11.95
N ARG A 568 39.31 -15.61 -12.87
CA ARG A 568 39.56 -16.82 -13.67
C ARG A 568 39.94 -18.02 -12.80
N SER A 569 40.82 -17.80 -11.82
CA SER A 569 41.22 -18.84 -10.87
C SER A 569 40.01 -19.27 -10.03
N GLU A 570 39.27 -18.31 -9.48
CA GLU A 570 38.14 -18.59 -8.59
C GLU A 570 36.97 -19.30 -9.28
N TYR A 571 36.60 -18.89 -10.51
CA TYR A 571 35.51 -19.51 -11.28
C TYR A 571 35.91 -20.85 -11.95
N SER A 572 37.15 -21.34 -11.74
CA SER A 572 37.56 -22.64 -12.29
C SER A 572 36.95 -23.81 -11.51
N PRO A 573 36.68 -24.98 -12.15
CA PRO A 573 36.05 -26.13 -11.49
C PRO A 573 36.84 -26.68 -10.28
N MET A 574 36.23 -26.61 -9.09
CA MET A 574 36.85 -26.93 -7.80
C MET A 574 37.35 -28.38 -7.71
N ASP A 575 38.66 -28.58 -7.58
CA ASP A 575 39.28 -29.90 -7.47
C ASP A 575 38.84 -30.71 -6.25
N SER A 576 38.43 -30.04 -5.18
CA SER A 576 37.89 -30.68 -3.97
C SER A 576 36.50 -31.30 -4.12
N VAL A 577 35.81 -31.04 -5.24
CA VAL A 577 34.47 -31.59 -5.51
C VAL A 577 34.59 -32.74 -6.52
N SER A 578 34.18 -33.94 -6.11
CA SER A 578 34.01 -35.06 -7.06
C SER A 578 32.69 -34.90 -7.82
N PRO A 579 32.65 -35.03 -9.15
CA PRO A 579 31.40 -35.07 -9.92
C PRO A 579 30.43 -36.19 -9.50
N ASP A 580 30.95 -37.28 -8.91
CA ASP A 580 30.16 -38.48 -8.58
C ASP A 580 29.09 -38.22 -7.50
N ILE A 581 29.26 -37.18 -6.67
CA ILE A 581 28.28 -36.79 -5.64
C ILE A 581 26.94 -36.36 -6.25
N TYR A 582 26.93 -35.99 -7.53
CA TYR A 582 25.73 -35.58 -8.27
C TYR A 582 25.10 -36.72 -9.10
N SER A 583 25.62 -37.94 -9.03
CA SER A 583 25.16 -39.09 -9.83
C SER A 583 23.65 -39.39 -9.71
N SER A 584 23.05 -39.12 -8.54
CA SER A 584 21.62 -39.30 -8.28
C SER A 584 20.75 -38.07 -8.59
N LEU A 585 21.34 -36.89 -8.84
CA LEU A 585 20.64 -35.60 -8.88
C LEU A 585 19.53 -35.50 -9.95
N LEU A 586 19.69 -36.22 -11.07
CA LEU A 586 18.76 -36.26 -12.19
C LEU A 586 18.14 -37.65 -12.41
N SER A 587 18.22 -38.54 -11.41
CA SER A 587 17.53 -39.83 -11.46
C SER A 587 16.02 -39.61 -11.65
N PRO A 588 15.32 -40.42 -12.47
CA PRO A 588 13.88 -40.27 -12.67
C PRO A 588 13.13 -40.43 -11.33
N PRO A 589 12.41 -39.40 -10.85
CA PRO A 589 11.84 -39.41 -9.50
C PRO A 589 10.80 -40.50 -9.31
N SER A 590 10.67 -41.01 -8.09
CA SER A 590 9.65 -41.99 -7.74
C SER A 590 8.27 -41.33 -7.58
N LEU A 591 7.20 -42.13 -7.58
CA LEU A 591 5.85 -41.60 -7.31
C LEU A 591 5.73 -41.13 -5.85
N GLU A 592 6.34 -41.85 -4.91
CA GLU A 592 6.36 -41.50 -3.49
C GLU A 592 7.10 -40.17 -3.25
N GLU A 593 8.25 -39.99 -3.89
CA GLU A 593 9.07 -38.77 -3.81
C GLU A 593 8.32 -37.54 -4.37
N TRP A 594 7.62 -37.73 -5.49
CA TRP A 594 6.75 -36.71 -6.07
C TRP A 594 5.58 -36.35 -5.15
N LEU A 595 4.84 -37.34 -4.64
CA LEU A 595 3.69 -37.12 -3.75
C LEU A 595 4.11 -36.51 -2.41
N SER A 596 5.25 -36.92 -1.86
CA SER A 596 5.86 -36.33 -0.66
C SER A 596 6.25 -34.86 -0.90
N THR A 597 6.82 -34.56 -2.06
CA THR A 597 7.11 -33.17 -2.44
C THR A 597 5.83 -32.34 -2.56
N VAL A 598 4.81 -32.85 -3.26
CA VAL A 598 3.51 -32.17 -3.43
C VAL A 598 2.80 -31.93 -2.09
N SER A 599 2.79 -32.91 -1.18
CA SER A 599 2.16 -32.77 0.13
C SER A 599 2.86 -31.73 1.01
N SER A 600 4.19 -31.63 0.90
CA SER A 600 5.01 -30.62 1.61
C SER A 600 4.81 -29.17 1.13
N MET A 601 4.24 -28.96 -0.07
CA MET A 601 4.01 -27.60 -0.57
C MET A 601 2.99 -26.85 0.30
N PRO A 602 3.16 -25.55 0.57
CA PRO A 602 2.30 -24.84 1.52
C PRO A 602 0.95 -24.44 0.89
N ASN A 603 -0.12 -24.54 1.68
CA ASN A 603 -1.47 -24.10 1.29
C ASN A 603 -1.59 -22.56 1.34
N GLY A 604 -2.70 -22.02 0.81
CA GLY A 604 -3.07 -20.60 0.90
C GLY A 604 -2.21 -19.65 0.06
N LYS A 605 -1.33 -20.16 -0.80
CA LYS A 605 -0.47 -19.36 -1.68
C LYS A 605 -1.19 -19.00 -2.99
N ALA A 606 -0.96 -17.78 -3.47
CA ALA A 606 -1.50 -17.34 -4.75
C ALA A 606 -0.96 -18.17 -5.93
N PRO A 607 -1.83 -18.59 -6.87
CA PRO A 607 -1.40 -19.26 -8.09
C PRO A 607 -0.74 -18.26 -9.07
N GLY A 608 0.14 -18.76 -9.93
CA GLY A 608 0.53 -18.05 -11.15
C GLY A 608 -0.59 -18.02 -12.20
N PRO A 609 -0.30 -17.60 -13.45
CA PRO A 609 -1.31 -17.40 -14.51
C PRO A 609 -2.15 -18.63 -14.88
N SER A 610 -1.85 -19.83 -14.37
CA SER A 610 -2.65 -21.05 -14.56
C SER A 610 -3.91 -21.13 -13.72
N MET A 611 -4.04 -20.34 -12.64
CA MET A 611 -5.09 -20.45 -11.61
C MET A 611 -5.14 -21.78 -10.81
N ILE A 612 -4.38 -22.81 -11.20
CA ILE A 612 -4.15 -24.02 -10.39
C ILE A 612 -3.41 -23.67 -9.09
N THR A 613 -3.93 -24.10 -7.95
CA THR A 613 -3.37 -23.90 -6.61
C THR A 613 -2.76 -25.18 -6.03
N TYR A 614 -2.08 -25.11 -4.88
CA TYR A 614 -1.48 -26.29 -4.24
C TYR A 614 -2.52 -27.27 -3.71
N GLU A 615 -3.67 -26.78 -3.25
CA GLU A 615 -4.80 -27.60 -2.78
C GLU A 615 -5.31 -28.49 -3.93
N MET A 616 -5.53 -27.93 -5.12
CA MET A 616 -5.91 -28.70 -6.31
C MET A 616 -4.85 -29.75 -6.67
N LEU A 617 -3.57 -29.43 -6.52
CA LEU A 617 -2.46 -30.34 -6.85
C LEU A 617 -2.36 -31.51 -5.86
N LYS A 618 -2.63 -31.26 -4.57
CA LYS A 618 -2.62 -32.29 -3.51
C LYS A 618 -3.78 -33.29 -3.62
N HIS A 619 -4.92 -32.85 -4.18
CA HIS A 619 -6.13 -33.67 -4.32
C HIS A 619 -6.36 -34.17 -5.76
N LEU A 620 -5.31 -34.26 -6.59
CA LEU A 620 -5.42 -34.94 -7.89
C LEU A 620 -5.56 -36.46 -7.72
N GLY A 621 -6.42 -37.07 -8.54
CA GLY A 621 -6.58 -38.51 -8.59
C GLY A 621 -5.32 -39.26 -9.07
N PRO A 622 -5.25 -40.59 -8.82
CA PRO A 622 -4.08 -41.40 -9.12
C PRO A 622 -3.72 -41.43 -10.62
N THR A 623 -4.71 -41.38 -11.52
CA THR A 623 -4.49 -41.35 -12.97
C THR A 623 -3.85 -40.02 -13.39
N ALA A 624 -4.43 -38.90 -12.97
CA ALA A 624 -3.90 -37.58 -13.27
C ALA A 624 -2.52 -37.34 -12.64
N ASN A 625 -2.29 -37.81 -11.41
CA ASN A 625 -0.96 -37.78 -10.79
C ASN A 625 0.07 -38.64 -11.55
N SER A 626 -0.34 -39.80 -12.06
CA SER A 626 0.54 -40.66 -12.88
C SER A 626 0.93 -39.99 -14.20
N LEU A 627 -0.02 -39.36 -14.89
CA LEU A 627 0.27 -38.58 -16.09
C LEU A 627 1.18 -37.37 -15.77
N LEU A 628 0.93 -36.68 -14.65
CA LEU A 628 1.76 -35.57 -14.21
C LEU A 628 3.20 -36.00 -13.89
N LEU A 629 3.40 -37.15 -13.24
CA LEU A 629 4.74 -37.72 -13.00
C LEU A 629 5.48 -38.02 -14.32
N ILE A 630 4.77 -38.45 -15.38
CA ILE A 630 5.38 -38.67 -16.71
C ILE A 630 5.86 -37.34 -17.31
N LEU A 631 5.10 -36.25 -17.16
CA LEU A 631 5.57 -34.91 -17.55
C LEU A 631 6.83 -34.51 -16.75
N ILE A 632 6.80 -34.66 -15.43
CA ILE A 632 7.93 -34.34 -14.52
C ILE A 632 9.20 -35.11 -14.92
N ARG A 633 9.10 -36.43 -15.12
CA ARG A 633 10.21 -37.27 -15.59
C ARG A 633 10.72 -36.85 -16.96
N LYS A 634 9.84 -36.44 -17.87
CA LYS A 634 10.23 -35.97 -19.20
C LYS A 634 11.01 -34.65 -19.14
N CYS A 635 10.62 -33.71 -18.28
CA CYS A 635 11.36 -32.46 -18.05
C CYS A 635 12.79 -32.72 -17.55
N PHE A 636 12.98 -33.66 -16.61
CA PHE A 636 14.32 -34.07 -16.17
C PHE A 636 15.13 -34.71 -17.31
N ALA A 637 14.54 -35.65 -18.06
CA ALA A 637 15.23 -36.36 -19.14
C ALA A 637 15.62 -35.44 -20.32
N SER A 638 14.83 -34.39 -20.60
CA SER A 638 15.15 -33.40 -21.64
C SER A 638 15.94 -32.19 -21.15
N ALA A 639 16.17 -32.06 -19.83
CA ALA A 639 16.73 -30.87 -19.19
C ALA A 639 16.00 -29.56 -19.58
N ASP A 640 14.68 -29.62 -19.76
CA ASP A 640 13.88 -28.48 -20.26
C ASP A 640 12.47 -28.44 -19.64
N ILE A 641 11.77 -27.31 -19.78
CA ILE A 641 10.43 -27.06 -19.22
C ILE A 641 9.42 -26.61 -20.28
N PRO A 642 8.10 -26.89 -20.08
CA PRO A 642 7.04 -26.35 -20.93
C PRO A 642 7.07 -24.82 -21.02
N ASP A 643 6.79 -24.26 -22.20
CA ASP A 643 6.77 -22.81 -22.42
C ASP A 643 5.69 -22.11 -21.58
N PHE A 644 4.60 -22.80 -21.27
CA PHE A 644 3.57 -22.31 -20.34
C PHE A 644 4.11 -22.08 -18.92
N TRP A 645 5.23 -22.72 -18.54
CA TRP A 645 5.93 -22.51 -17.26
C TRP A 645 6.98 -21.37 -17.32
N ARG A 646 7.28 -20.83 -18.51
CA ARG A 646 8.10 -19.62 -18.70
C ARG A 646 7.30 -18.32 -18.58
N GLN A 647 5.98 -18.41 -18.43
CA GLN A 647 5.05 -17.29 -18.31
C GLN A 647 4.73 -16.98 -16.84
N ALA A 648 4.90 -15.73 -16.42
CA ALA A 648 4.64 -15.31 -15.05
C ALA A 648 3.81 -14.02 -14.93
N MET A 649 3.20 -13.82 -13.75
CA MET A 649 2.51 -12.59 -13.39
C MET A 649 3.29 -11.85 -12.31
N VAL A 650 3.72 -10.61 -12.58
CA VAL A 650 4.37 -9.74 -11.61
C VAL A 650 3.31 -8.97 -10.83
N PHE A 651 3.37 -9.10 -9.50
CA PHE A 651 2.54 -8.37 -8.56
C PHE A 651 3.44 -7.43 -7.73
N PRO A 652 3.47 -6.12 -8.03
CA PRO A 652 4.33 -5.20 -7.28
C PRO A 652 3.79 -4.94 -5.87
N ILE A 653 4.68 -4.92 -4.87
CA ILE A 653 4.36 -4.64 -3.46
C ILE A 653 5.14 -3.40 -3.00
N SER A 654 4.54 -2.59 -2.13
CA SER A 654 5.21 -1.42 -1.55
C SER A 654 6.45 -1.83 -0.77
N LYS A 655 7.59 -1.18 -1.05
CA LYS A 655 8.74 -1.15 -0.14
C LYS A 655 8.32 -0.55 1.22
N PRO A 656 9.14 -0.69 2.29
CA PRO A 656 8.87 -0.10 3.61
C PRO A 656 8.91 1.45 3.68
N HIS A 657 8.73 2.14 2.55
CA HIS A 657 8.57 3.60 2.43
C HIS A 657 7.18 3.96 1.88
N GLU A 658 6.91 5.22 1.61
CA GLU A 658 5.65 5.64 0.97
C GLU A 658 5.66 5.29 -0.52
N TRP A 659 4.53 4.81 -1.04
CA TRP A 659 4.37 4.48 -2.46
C TRP A 659 4.64 5.68 -3.38
N ARG A 660 4.06 6.86 -3.06
CA ARG A 660 4.16 8.11 -3.83
C ARG A 660 3.88 7.97 -5.34
N CYS A 661 3.16 6.93 -5.74
CA CYS A 661 2.93 6.58 -7.15
C CYS A 661 4.20 6.25 -7.96
N GLN A 662 5.35 6.07 -7.31
CA GLN A 662 6.64 5.92 -7.98
C GLN A 662 7.07 4.45 -8.05
N LEU A 663 7.14 3.87 -9.24
CA LEU A 663 7.45 2.44 -9.45
C LEU A 663 8.75 1.97 -8.76
N LYS A 664 9.77 2.83 -8.67
CA LYS A 664 11.02 2.58 -7.90
C LYS A 664 10.80 2.19 -6.42
N ASN A 665 9.66 2.58 -5.84
CA ASN A 665 9.25 2.27 -4.47
C ASN A 665 8.50 0.92 -4.33
N THR A 666 8.52 0.06 -5.36
CA THR A 666 7.99 -1.31 -5.29
C THR A 666 9.06 -2.40 -5.37
N CYS A 667 8.70 -3.59 -4.88
CA CYS A 667 9.37 -4.85 -5.14
C CYS A 667 8.48 -5.72 -6.05
N PRO A 668 8.99 -6.31 -7.15
CA PRO A 668 8.22 -7.19 -8.03
C PRO A 668 8.15 -8.62 -7.48
N ILE A 669 6.99 -9.09 -7.01
CA ILE A 669 6.82 -10.52 -6.71
C ILE A 669 6.35 -11.25 -7.96
N THR A 670 7.06 -12.31 -8.34
CA THR A 670 6.77 -13.10 -9.54
C THR A 670 5.93 -14.35 -9.20
N LEU A 671 4.68 -14.35 -9.63
CA LEU A 671 3.75 -15.47 -9.47
C LEU A 671 3.93 -16.48 -10.62
N LEU A 672 4.64 -17.57 -10.30
CA LEU A 672 4.92 -18.69 -11.20
C LEU A 672 3.88 -19.82 -11.08
N LYS A 673 3.87 -20.72 -12.07
CA LYS A 673 2.97 -21.89 -12.10
C LYS A 673 3.26 -22.82 -10.90
N VAL A 674 2.21 -23.25 -10.21
CA VAL A 674 2.29 -24.12 -9.03
C VAL A 674 2.99 -25.45 -9.32
N ILE A 675 2.71 -26.06 -10.47
CA ILE A 675 3.35 -27.32 -10.91
C ILE A 675 4.86 -27.12 -11.15
N ARG A 676 5.26 -26.00 -11.76
CA ARG A 676 6.69 -25.62 -11.90
C ARG A 676 7.36 -25.51 -10.53
N LYS A 677 6.71 -24.87 -9.55
CA LYS A 677 7.27 -24.76 -8.19
C LYS A 677 7.43 -26.12 -7.50
N ALA A 678 6.49 -27.05 -7.66
CA ALA A 678 6.61 -28.42 -7.13
C ALA A 678 7.76 -29.20 -7.83
N PHE A 679 7.87 -29.10 -9.16
CA PHE A 679 8.99 -29.64 -9.94
C PHE A 679 10.36 -29.11 -9.47
N VAL A 680 10.47 -27.78 -9.32
CA VAL A 680 11.71 -27.15 -8.86
C VAL A 680 11.99 -27.48 -7.38
N LYS A 681 10.96 -27.64 -6.53
CA LYS A 681 11.13 -28.05 -5.12
C LYS A 681 11.71 -29.46 -5.00
N LEU A 682 11.28 -30.39 -5.85
CA LEU A 682 11.82 -31.75 -5.93
C LEU A 682 13.33 -31.71 -6.22
N PHE A 683 13.74 -31.07 -7.33
CA PHE A 683 15.14 -30.90 -7.70
C PHE A 683 15.97 -30.14 -6.63
N TYR A 684 15.40 -29.07 -6.05
CA TYR A 684 16.00 -28.32 -4.94
C TYR A 684 16.30 -29.22 -3.75
N ASN A 685 15.38 -30.11 -3.36
CA ASN A 685 15.55 -30.95 -2.17
C ASN A 685 16.79 -31.86 -2.35
N CYS A 686 16.90 -32.52 -3.49
CA CYS A 686 18.05 -33.34 -3.86
C CYS A 686 19.36 -32.50 -3.88
N LEU A 687 19.37 -31.37 -4.59
CA LEU A 687 20.56 -30.53 -4.72
C LEU A 687 21.04 -29.97 -3.37
N SER A 688 20.13 -29.40 -2.58
CA SER A 688 20.43 -28.80 -1.28
C SER A 688 21.01 -29.82 -0.29
N ALA A 689 20.50 -31.06 -0.30
CA ALA A 689 21.01 -32.15 0.52
C ALA A 689 22.44 -32.55 0.14
N ILE A 690 22.73 -32.70 -1.17
CA ILE A 690 24.08 -33.01 -1.68
C ILE A 690 25.07 -31.88 -1.32
N LEU A 691 24.70 -30.62 -1.57
CA LEU A 691 25.58 -29.48 -1.31
C LEU A 691 25.92 -29.34 0.19
N ALA A 692 24.97 -29.61 1.08
CA ALA A 692 25.19 -29.60 2.52
C ALA A 692 26.00 -30.80 3.01
N ALA A 693 25.63 -32.03 2.60
CA ALA A 693 26.29 -33.27 3.04
C ALA A 693 27.79 -33.32 2.66
N HIS A 694 28.14 -32.76 1.50
CA HIS A 694 29.53 -32.68 1.04
C HIS A 694 30.21 -31.32 1.31
N ASN A 695 29.54 -30.41 2.01
CA ASN A 695 30.02 -29.05 2.35
C ASN A 695 30.63 -28.34 1.12
N VAL A 696 29.89 -28.30 0.01
CA VAL A 696 30.43 -27.89 -1.31
C VAL A 696 30.78 -26.41 -1.37
N LEU A 697 29.91 -25.54 -0.83
CA LEU A 697 30.09 -24.09 -0.83
C LEU A 697 31.04 -23.67 0.30
N LYS A 698 31.99 -22.76 0.01
CA LYS A 698 33.13 -22.45 0.91
C LYS A 698 33.14 -21.03 1.46
N GLY A 699 32.32 -20.15 0.89
CA GLY A 699 32.27 -18.73 1.16
C GLY A 699 31.71 -18.33 2.52
N GLY A 700 30.78 -19.11 3.09
CA GLY A 700 30.22 -18.84 4.42
C GLY A 700 28.98 -17.93 4.43
N ASN A 701 28.07 -18.09 3.47
CA ASN A 701 26.72 -17.53 3.57
C ASN A 701 25.86 -18.42 4.49
N PHE A 702 25.24 -17.85 5.51
CA PHE A 702 24.50 -18.60 6.55
C PHE A 702 23.05 -18.97 6.14
N ALA A 703 22.68 -18.82 4.86
CA ALA A 703 21.31 -18.98 4.38
C ALA A 703 21.09 -20.19 3.45
N GLU A 704 19.82 -20.58 3.33
CA GLU A 704 19.23 -21.62 2.45
C GLU A 704 19.68 -23.08 2.65
N LEU A 705 20.96 -23.35 2.89
CA LEU A 705 21.42 -24.72 3.14
C LEU A 705 20.85 -25.26 4.47
N PRO A 706 20.48 -26.56 4.54
CA PRO A 706 20.05 -27.21 5.77
C PRO A 706 20.99 -26.93 6.96
N GLY A 707 20.42 -26.44 8.06
CA GLY A 707 21.17 -26.04 9.26
C GLY A 707 21.54 -24.56 9.35
N GLY A 708 21.47 -23.79 8.24
CA GLY A 708 21.75 -22.35 8.25
C GLY A 708 20.67 -21.55 9.00
N THR A 709 21.08 -20.63 9.89
CA THR A 709 20.17 -19.79 10.65
C THR A 709 20.61 -18.32 10.67
N CYS A 710 19.66 -17.39 10.89
CA CYS A 710 19.99 -16.00 11.19
C CYS A 710 20.70 -15.84 12.55
N ARG A 711 20.58 -16.82 13.45
CA ARG A 711 21.09 -16.73 14.83
C ARG A 711 22.60 -16.76 14.88
N ASP A 712 23.23 -17.58 14.04
CA ASP A 712 24.67 -17.80 14.03
C ASP A 712 25.43 -16.49 13.71
N PRO A 713 25.19 -15.78 12.59
CA PRO A 713 25.85 -14.51 12.32
C PRO A 713 25.50 -13.42 13.34
N ILE A 714 24.31 -13.44 13.96
CA ILE A 714 23.96 -12.48 15.04
C ILE A 714 24.85 -12.72 16.26
N ILE A 715 24.95 -13.96 16.74
CA ILE A 715 25.78 -14.31 17.91
C ILE A 715 27.26 -14.05 17.59
N THR A 716 27.73 -14.37 16.39
CA THR A 716 29.10 -14.07 15.97
C THR A 716 29.39 -12.57 16.00
N LEU A 717 28.48 -11.73 15.49
CA LEU A 717 28.64 -10.27 15.52
C LEU A 717 28.60 -9.70 16.96
N GLU A 718 27.67 -10.17 17.79
CA GLU A 718 27.62 -9.80 19.21
C GLU A 718 28.92 -10.20 19.95
N SER A 719 29.47 -11.39 19.64
CA SER A 719 30.73 -11.87 20.24
C SER A 719 31.93 -11.01 19.82
N ILE A 720 32.03 -10.64 18.54
CA ILE A 720 33.07 -9.75 18.02
C ILE A 720 33.02 -8.38 18.70
N ILE A 721 31.83 -7.78 18.81
CA ILE A 721 31.66 -6.47 19.46
C ILE A 721 32.02 -6.56 20.95
N HIS A 722 31.61 -7.63 21.63
CA HIS A 722 31.91 -7.84 23.03
C HIS A 722 33.42 -8.03 23.29
N ASP A 723 34.09 -8.86 22.50
CA ASP A 723 35.53 -9.13 22.59
C ASP A 723 36.37 -7.88 22.27
N ALA A 724 36.01 -7.13 21.23
CA ALA A 724 36.68 -5.88 20.87
C ALA A 724 36.60 -4.84 22.01
N ASN A 725 35.44 -4.72 22.65
CA ASN A 725 35.25 -3.83 23.79
C ASN A 725 35.99 -4.32 25.07
N HIS A 726 36.20 -5.63 25.25
CA HIS A 726 36.95 -6.17 26.39
C HIS A 726 38.47 -6.08 26.21
N THR A 727 38.94 -6.17 24.98
CA THR A 727 40.38 -6.21 24.64
C THR A 727 40.94 -4.87 24.15
N ASP A 728 40.08 -3.85 23.99
CA ASP A 728 40.37 -2.58 23.32
C ASP A 728 40.94 -2.78 21.89
N SER A 729 40.49 -3.85 21.22
CA SER A 729 40.95 -4.21 19.88
C SER A 729 40.28 -3.32 18.83
N PRO A 730 41.04 -2.77 17.86
CA PRO A 730 40.48 -2.05 16.72
C PRO A 730 39.45 -2.90 15.97
N LEU A 731 38.26 -2.33 15.74
CA LEU A 731 37.14 -2.98 15.07
C LEU A 731 36.48 -2.02 14.07
N TRP A 732 36.30 -2.51 12.85
CA TRP A 732 35.60 -1.82 11.75
C TRP A 732 34.56 -2.76 11.16
N ILE A 733 33.28 -2.35 11.22
CA ILE A 733 32.13 -3.11 10.70
C ILE A 733 31.44 -2.25 9.65
N LEU A 734 31.27 -2.77 8.44
CA LEU A 734 30.59 -2.11 7.33
C LEU A 734 29.49 -3.00 6.76
N SER A 735 28.23 -2.63 7.00
CA SER A 735 27.08 -3.29 6.38
C SER A 735 26.79 -2.72 4.99
N GLN A 736 26.59 -3.62 4.03
CA GLN A 736 26.32 -3.33 2.62
C GLN A 736 24.90 -3.76 2.23
N ASP A 737 24.20 -2.94 1.43
CA ASP A 737 22.91 -3.25 0.81
C ASP A 737 23.14 -3.57 -0.68
N ILE A 738 23.12 -4.86 -1.05
CA ILE A 738 23.29 -5.27 -2.45
C ILE A 738 22.01 -4.92 -3.23
N SER A 739 22.14 -4.10 -4.27
CA SER A 739 20.97 -3.60 -5.00
C SER A 739 20.42 -4.64 -5.98
N LYS A 740 19.19 -5.08 -5.72
CA LYS A 740 18.37 -5.90 -6.62
C LYS A 740 18.98 -7.28 -6.94
N ALA A 741 19.58 -7.93 -5.93
CA ALA A 741 20.28 -9.21 -6.02
C ALA A 741 19.69 -10.20 -7.05
N PHE A 742 18.43 -10.63 -6.89
CA PHE A 742 17.80 -11.58 -7.82
C PHE A 742 17.60 -11.02 -9.24
N ASP A 743 17.23 -9.75 -9.37
CA ASP A 743 16.98 -9.13 -10.69
C ASP A 743 18.28 -8.91 -11.48
N SER A 744 19.44 -8.80 -10.81
CA SER A 744 20.74 -8.54 -11.45
C SER A 744 21.53 -9.80 -11.82
N VAL A 745 21.13 -11.00 -11.37
CA VAL A 745 21.83 -12.26 -11.67
C VAL A 745 22.00 -12.43 -13.19
N ASN A 746 23.25 -12.51 -13.63
CA ASN A 746 23.60 -12.76 -15.02
C ASN A 746 23.67 -14.27 -15.27
N LEU A 747 22.93 -14.79 -16.26
CA LEU A 747 22.87 -16.23 -16.53
C LEU A 747 24.21 -16.84 -16.98
N THR A 748 25.10 -16.07 -17.63
CA THR A 748 26.44 -16.54 -18.01
C THR A 748 27.35 -16.67 -16.79
N MET A 749 27.33 -15.68 -15.89
CA MET A 749 28.09 -15.74 -14.63
C MET A 749 27.54 -16.81 -13.67
N LEU A 750 26.21 -16.99 -13.65
CA LEU A 750 25.57 -18.09 -12.92
C LEU A 750 25.99 -19.45 -13.48
N LYS A 751 26.08 -19.59 -14.81
CA LYS A 751 26.63 -20.80 -15.43
C LYS A 751 28.06 -21.07 -14.93
N PHE A 752 28.96 -20.08 -14.93
CA PHE A 752 30.31 -20.25 -14.41
C PHE A 752 30.33 -20.63 -12.92
N ALA A 753 29.45 -20.06 -12.09
CA ALA A 753 29.33 -20.44 -10.67
C ALA A 753 28.86 -21.90 -10.49
N LEU A 754 27.98 -22.40 -11.36
CA LEU A 754 27.52 -23.80 -11.36
C LEU A 754 28.59 -24.77 -11.91
N GLU A 755 29.37 -24.35 -12.91
CA GLU A 755 30.53 -25.09 -13.43
C GLU A 755 31.67 -25.16 -12.41
N ARG A 756 31.91 -24.09 -11.64
CA ARG A 756 32.86 -24.05 -10.51
C ARG A 756 32.59 -25.16 -9.50
N ILE A 757 31.33 -25.38 -9.11
CA ILE A 757 30.95 -26.48 -8.19
C ILE A 757 30.79 -27.84 -8.89
N ARG A 758 31.24 -27.99 -10.15
CA ARG A 758 31.20 -29.24 -10.94
C ARG A 758 29.80 -29.86 -11.08
N LEU A 759 28.76 -29.04 -11.12
CA LEU A 759 27.40 -29.50 -11.34
C LEU A 759 27.27 -30.13 -12.76
N PRO A 760 26.55 -31.25 -12.94
CA PRO A 760 26.42 -31.89 -14.26
C PRO A 760 25.82 -30.94 -15.31
N ALA A 761 26.37 -30.96 -16.53
CA ALA A 761 25.97 -30.05 -17.61
C ALA A 761 24.47 -30.08 -17.94
N THR A 762 23.82 -31.24 -17.80
CA THR A 762 22.36 -31.42 -17.92
C THR A 762 21.59 -30.72 -16.81
N ALA A 763 22.07 -30.75 -15.56
CA ALA A 763 21.47 -30.03 -14.44
C ALA A 763 21.66 -28.51 -14.60
N ILE A 764 22.82 -28.07 -15.07
CA ILE A 764 23.07 -26.66 -15.43
C ILE A 764 22.11 -26.22 -16.54
N THR A 765 21.92 -27.04 -17.57
CA THR A 765 20.98 -26.76 -18.68
C THR A 765 19.56 -26.60 -18.16
N LEU A 766 19.10 -27.51 -17.29
CA LEU A 766 17.78 -27.44 -16.66
C LEU A 766 17.60 -26.17 -15.82
N ILE A 767 18.60 -25.79 -15.02
CA ILE A 767 18.56 -24.55 -14.21
C ILE A 767 18.48 -23.31 -15.11
N LEU A 768 19.29 -23.24 -16.17
CA LEU A 768 19.26 -22.12 -17.11
C LEU A 768 17.92 -22.07 -17.87
N ALA A 769 17.36 -23.23 -18.23
CA ALA A 769 16.06 -23.34 -18.88
C ALA A 769 14.90 -22.77 -18.03
N LEU A 770 15.01 -22.74 -16.68
CA LEU A 770 14.01 -22.07 -15.84
C LEU A 770 13.92 -20.55 -16.10
N PHE A 771 15.04 -19.92 -16.48
CA PHE A 771 15.19 -18.47 -16.55
C PHE A 771 15.35 -17.91 -17.97
N MET A 772 15.64 -18.76 -18.97
CA MET A 772 15.66 -18.39 -20.38
C MET A 772 14.26 -18.29 -20.99
N ASN A 773 14.11 -17.41 -22.00
CA ASN A 773 12.88 -17.22 -22.78
C ASN A 773 11.62 -16.95 -21.92
N ARG A 774 11.77 -16.23 -20.79
CA ARG A 774 10.67 -15.86 -19.90
C ARG A 774 9.90 -14.64 -20.41
N SER A 775 8.58 -14.69 -20.27
CA SER A 775 7.68 -13.56 -20.52
C SER A 775 6.81 -13.25 -19.30
N ASN A 776 6.83 -11.98 -18.90
CA ASN A 776 6.10 -11.50 -17.74
C ASN A 776 4.96 -10.57 -18.18
N ARG A 777 3.88 -10.56 -17.39
CA ARG A 777 2.83 -9.52 -17.42
C ARG A 777 2.77 -8.88 -16.03
N VAL A 778 2.28 -7.65 -15.91
CA VAL A 778 2.12 -6.99 -14.60
C VAL A 778 0.64 -6.79 -14.29
N PHE A 779 0.27 -7.01 -13.02
CA PHE A 779 -1.09 -6.76 -12.55
C PHE A 779 -1.30 -5.28 -12.21
N THR A 780 -2.23 -4.61 -12.90
CA THR A 780 -2.61 -3.21 -12.67
C THR A 780 -4.06 -3.08 -12.18
N ALA A 781 -4.49 -1.89 -11.77
CA ALA A 781 -5.90 -1.63 -11.43
C ALA A 781 -6.85 -1.76 -12.64
N HIS A 782 -6.31 -1.80 -13.87
CA HIS A 782 -7.06 -1.93 -15.12
C HIS A 782 -6.98 -3.35 -15.73
N GLY A 783 -6.31 -4.28 -15.05
CA GLY A 783 -6.07 -5.65 -15.50
C GLY A 783 -4.59 -5.93 -15.78
N GLU A 784 -4.32 -6.98 -16.55
CA GLU A 784 -2.98 -7.40 -16.93
C GLU A 784 -2.43 -6.53 -18.08
N THR A 785 -1.16 -6.13 -18.00
CA THR A 785 -0.47 -5.43 -19.10
C THR A 785 -0.31 -6.33 -20.35
N SER A 786 0.21 -5.75 -21.44
CA SER A 786 0.94 -6.53 -22.45
C SER A 786 2.07 -7.35 -21.81
N SER A 787 2.46 -8.46 -22.46
CA SER A 787 3.61 -9.24 -22.04
C SER A 787 4.92 -8.59 -22.48
N TYR A 788 5.97 -8.79 -21.69
CA TYR A 788 7.33 -8.35 -22.00
C TYR A 788 8.34 -9.46 -21.73
N TRP A 789 9.40 -9.50 -22.53
CA TRP A 789 10.52 -10.42 -22.35
C TRP A 789 11.42 -9.96 -21.20
N VAL A 790 11.74 -10.88 -20.29
CA VAL A 790 12.68 -10.63 -19.19
C VAL A 790 14.11 -10.73 -19.72
N ARG A 791 14.94 -9.72 -19.46
CA ARG A 791 16.28 -9.58 -20.06
C ARG A 791 17.43 -10.12 -19.21
N ILE A 792 17.29 -10.09 -17.88
CA ILE A 792 18.32 -10.44 -16.89
C ILE A 792 17.63 -10.88 -15.58
N GLY A 793 18.39 -11.49 -14.68
CA GLY A 793 17.92 -11.89 -13.34
C GLY A 793 17.27 -13.26 -13.30
N ILE A 794 17.03 -13.73 -12.08
CA ILE A 794 16.27 -14.94 -11.74
C ILE A 794 14.94 -14.56 -11.06
N ASP A 795 13.95 -15.44 -11.10
CA ASP A 795 12.59 -15.11 -10.65
C ASP A 795 12.48 -14.90 -9.13
N GLN A 796 12.23 -13.66 -8.68
CA GLN A 796 11.89 -13.38 -7.27
C GLN A 796 10.58 -14.09 -6.88
N GLY A 797 10.71 -15.21 -6.17
CA GLY A 797 9.59 -16.08 -5.76
C GLY A 797 9.64 -17.50 -6.34
N GLU A 798 10.63 -17.84 -7.16
CA GLU A 798 10.96 -19.25 -7.48
C GLU A 798 11.61 -19.96 -6.28
N VAL A 799 11.39 -21.27 -6.19
CA VAL A 799 11.86 -22.12 -5.08
C VAL A 799 13.38 -22.22 -5.02
N ILE A 800 14.07 -22.31 -6.16
CA ILE A 800 15.54 -22.49 -6.20
C ILE A 800 16.31 -21.16 -6.21
N SER A 801 15.67 -20.03 -6.50
CA SER A 801 16.37 -18.75 -6.65
C SER A 801 17.22 -18.31 -5.46
N PRO A 802 16.83 -18.53 -4.19
CA PRO A 802 17.69 -18.19 -3.05
C PRO A 802 18.96 -19.06 -3.02
N LEU A 803 18.87 -20.36 -3.30
CA LEU A 803 20.05 -21.25 -3.37
C LEU A 803 20.98 -20.86 -4.53
N LEU A 804 20.42 -20.50 -5.69
CA LEU A 804 21.21 -20.01 -6.82
C LEU A 804 21.93 -18.70 -6.49
N TRP A 805 21.33 -17.82 -5.70
CA TRP A 805 22.01 -16.61 -5.21
C TRP A 805 23.18 -16.95 -4.29
N VAL A 806 23.00 -17.89 -3.35
CA VAL A 806 24.08 -18.36 -2.46
C VAL A 806 25.23 -18.98 -3.27
N ILE A 807 24.94 -19.77 -4.31
CA ILE A 807 25.95 -20.30 -5.24
C ILE A 807 26.63 -19.17 -6.06
N TYR A 808 25.86 -18.16 -6.49
CA TYR A 808 26.34 -17.04 -7.31
C TYR A 808 27.33 -16.14 -6.57
N ILE A 809 27.15 -15.95 -5.26
CA ILE A 809 28.03 -15.12 -4.41
C ILE A 809 29.19 -15.90 -3.77
N ASP A 810 29.14 -17.25 -3.74
CA ASP A 810 30.21 -18.08 -3.17
C ASP A 810 31.64 -17.78 -3.71
N PRO A 811 31.84 -17.46 -5.01
CA PRO A 811 33.13 -16.99 -5.54
C PRO A 811 33.66 -15.73 -4.84
N LEU A 812 32.81 -14.70 -4.66
CA LEU A 812 33.19 -13.46 -3.97
C LEU A 812 33.61 -13.74 -2.53
N LEU A 813 32.79 -14.51 -1.81
CA LEU A 813 33.03 -14.81 -0.41
C LEU A 813 34.29 -15.69 -0.21
N THR A 814 34.59 -16.57 -1.17
CA THR A 814 35.80 -17.39 -1.18
C THR A 814 37.04 -16.52 -1.40
N VAL A 815 37.02 -15.58 -2.35
CA VAL A 815 38.11 -14.61 -2.58
C VAL A 815 38.31 -13.69 -1.38
N LEU A 816 37.24 -13.15 -0.78
CA LEU A 816 37.35 -12.35 0.44
C LEU A 816 38.01 -13.14 1.57
N LYS A 817 37.76 -14.45 1.67
CA LYS A 817 38.35 -15.32 2.69
C LYS A 817 39.80 -15.71 2.38
N SER A 818 40.19 -15.88 1.12
CA SER A 818 41.56 -16.25 0.75
C SER A 818 42.51 -15.05 0.69
N GLU A 819 42.02 -13.88 0.28
CA GLU A 819 42.75 -12.60 0.20
C GLU A 819 42.43 -11.69 1.41
N MET A 820 42.19 -12.26 2.60
CA MET A 820 41.86 -11.47 3.80
C MET A 820 43.03 -10.59 4.25
N LEU A 821 42.79 -9.29 4.38
CA LEU A 821 43.71 -8.31 4.96
C LEU A 821 43.14 -7.81 6.28
N ASP A 822 43.94 -7.84 7.35
CA ASP A 822 43.58 -7.45 8.71
C ASP A 822 42.21 -7.99 9.19
N PRO A 823 41.94 -9.31 9.13
CA PRO A 823 40.69 -9.87 9.65
C PRO A 823 40.54 -9.56 11.15
N TYR A 824 39.31 -9.60 11.65
CA TYR A 824 39.09 -9.63 13.10
C TYR A 824 39.42 -11.02 13.63
N ILE A 825 40.21 -11.10 14.71
CA ILE A 825 40.63 -12.37 15.32
C ILE A 825 39.89 -12.53 16.64
N LEU A 826 38.83 -13.34 16.64
CA LEU A 826 38.09 -13.68 17.85
C LEU A 826 38.88 -14.76 18.62
N ARG A 827 39.38 -14.38 19.80
CA ARG A 827 40.22 -15.24 20.66
C ARG A 827 39.38 -16.01 21.66
N SER A 828 39.81 -17.22 22.02
CA SER A 828 39.17 -17.98 23.10
C SER A 828 39.47 -17.34 24.47
N PRO A 829 38.49 -17.19 25.38
CA PRO A 829 38.75 -16.75 26.76
C PRO A 829 39.68 -17.72 27.49
N SER A 830 40.82 -17.23 27.97
CA SER A 830 41.81 -18.01 28.73
C SER A 830 41.37 -18.26 30.18
N LEU A 831 40.28 -18.99 30.38
CA LEU A 831 39.67 -19.26 31.70
C LEU A 831 39.92 -20.67 32.26
N LEU A 832 40.61 -21.54 31.54
CA LEU A 832 41.07 -22.85 32.03
C LEU A 832 42.57 -23.01 31.74
N SER A 833 43.40 -22.76 32.74
CA SER A 833 44.87 -22.92 32.70
C SER A 833 45.33 -24.38 32.86
N THR A 834 44.41 -25.34 32.78
CA THR A 834 44.66 -26.78 32.86
C THR A 834 43.73 -27.52 31.90
N ASP A 835 44.10 -27.60 30.62
CA ASP A 835 44.06 -28.83 29.81
C ASP A 835 44.66 -28.59 28.42
N THR A 836 45.22 -29.65 27.83
CA THR A 836 46.15 -29.60 26.68
C THR A 836 45.50 -29.42 25.30
N VAL A 837 44.38 -28.70 25.21
CA VAL A 837 43.64 -28.46 23.96
C VAL A 837 43.59 -26.95 23.66
N SER A 838 44.53 -26.48 22.83
CA SER A 838 44.48 -25.13 22.27
C SER A 838 43.28 -25.00 21.31
N ILE A 839 42.23 -24.31 21.74
CA ILE A 839 41.13 -23.92 20.85
C ILE A 839 41.70 -22.91 19.85
N PRO A 840 41.56 -23.13 18.53
CA PRO A 840 42.14 -22.24 17.52
C PRO A 840 41.40 -20.89 17.49
N ASP A 841 42.15 -19.80 17.35
CA ASP A 841 41.62 -18.47 17.08
C ASP A 841 40.79 -18.45 15.79
N ILE A 842 39.69 -17.71 15.78
CA ILE A 842 38.76 -17.65 14.64
C ILE A 842 38.96 -16.33 13.91
N SER A 843 39.49 -16.38 12.68
CA SER A 843 39.59 -15.22 11.79
C SER A 843 38.25 -14.97 11.07
N ILE A 844 37.75 -13.74 11.18
CA ILE A 844 36.45 -13.33 10.66
C ILE A 844 36.61 -12.02 9.91
N ASN A 845 36.21 -11.99 8.64
CA ASN A 845 36.26 -10.79 7.82
C ASN A 845 34.93 -10.45 7.12
N ASN A 846 33.95 -11.36 7.14
CA ASN A 846 32.61 -11.09 6.65
C ASN A 846 31.56 -11.96 7.37
N LEU A 847 30.33 -11.47 7.42
CA LEU A 847 29.14 -12.18 7.84
C LEU A 847 28.03 -11.90 6.82
N VAL A 848 27.51 -12.93 6.17
CA VAL A 848 26.58 -12.79 5.04
C VAL A 848 25.37 -13.72 5.20
N PHE A 849 24.17 -13.17 4.99
CA PHE A 849 22.93 -13.92 4.97
C PHE A 849 22.09 -13.46 3.76
N MET A 850 21.95 -14.32 2.75
CA MET A 850 21.37 -13.93 1.44
C MET A 850 22.12 -12.74 0.81
N ASP A 851 21.46 -11.60 0.62
CA ASP A 851 21.97 -10.36 0.03
C ASP A 851 22.39 -9.31 1.08
N ASP A 852 22.07 -9.55 2.37
CA ASP A 852 22.61 -8.77 3.49
C ASP A 852 24.07 -9.20 3.73
N SER A 853 25.01 -8.30 3.41
CA SER A 853 26.46 -8.49 3.58
C SER A 853 27.01 -7.55 4.64
N THR A 854 27.87 -8.03 5.52
CA THR A 854 28.62 -7.21 6.47
C THR A 854 30.10 -7.58 6.43
N LEU A 855 30.94 -6.60 6.07
CA LEU A 855 32.40 -6.71 6.10
C LEU A 855 32.92 -6.33 7.48
N ILE A 856 33.95 -7.03 7.96
CA ILE A 856 34.53 -6.86 9.30
C ILE A 856 36.05 -6.85 9.16
N SER A 857 36.73 -5.91 9.81
CA SER A 857 38.18 -5.78 9.76
C SER A 857 38.72 -5.20 11.06
N SER A 858 39.98 -5.52 11.39
CA SER A 858 40.75 -4.86 12.44
C SER A 858 41.32 -3.50 11.98
N SER A 859 41.28 -3.19 10.67
CA SER A 859 41.80 -1.92 10.14
C SER A 859 40.93 -1.32 9.03
N LYS A 860 41.09 0.00 8.84
CA LYS A 860 40.52 0.71 7.68
C LYS A 860 41.04 0.15 6.35
N ALA A 861 42.33 -0.18 6.27
CA ALA A 861 42.97 -0.71 5.07
C ALA A 861 42.41 -2.08 4.67
N GLY A 862 42.07 -2.94 5.64
CA GLY A 862 41.37 -4.20 5.39
C GLY A 862 39.97 -3.99 4.80
N LEU A 863 39.20 -3.00 5.30
CA LEU A 863 37.93 -2.62 4.67
C LEU A 863 38.13 -2.06 3.25
N GLU A 864 39.13 -1.20 3.02
CA GLU A 864 39.45 -0.65 1.69
C GLU A 864 39.79 -1.76 0.68
N HIS A 865 40.57 -2.75 1.11
CA HIS A 865 40.92 -3.91 0.31
C HIS A 865 39.70 -4.77 -0.04
N MET A 866 38.89 -5.14 0.96
CA MET A 866 37.68 -5.94 0.73
C MET A 866 36.63 -5.20 -0.11
N LEU A 867 36.46 -3.89 0.10
CA LEU A 867 35.58 -3.07 -0.73
C LEU A 867 36.02 -3.10 -2.20
N SER A 868 37.33 -2.99 -2.46
CA SER A 868 37.89 -3.08 -3.81
C SER A 868 37.56 -4.43 -4.48
N ILE A 869 37.68 -5.54 -3.74
CA ILE A 869 37.26 -6.88 -4.20
C ILE A 869 35.75 -6.92 -4.50
N THR A 870 34.91 -6.35 -3.62
CA THR A 870 33.45 -6.35 -3.85
C THR A 870 33.03 -5.53 -5.08
N GLU A 871 33.64 -4.36 -5.32
CA GLU A 871 33.32 -3.53 -6.49
C GLU A 871 33.79 -4.16 -7.81
N GLU A 872 34.94 -4.87 -7.83
CA GLU A 872 35.31 -5.71 -8.99
C GLU A 872 34.26 -6.78 -9.30
N PHE A 873 33.78 -7.48 -8.27
CA PHE A 873 32.75 -8.50 -8.42
C PHE A 873 31.42 -7.90 -8.91
N TYR A 874 31.00 -6.76 -8.35
CA TYR A 874 29.78 -6.07 -8.76
C TYR A 874 29.85 -5.63 -10.22
N SER A 875 30.96 -5.02 -10.64
CA SER A 875 31.23 -4.61 -12.01
C SER A 875 31.18 -5.80 -12.99
N LEU A 876 31.88 -6.90 -12.68
CA LEU A 876 31.88 -8.14 -13.46
C LEU A 876 30.47 -8.73 -13.63
N ASN A 877 29.67 -8.69 -12.57
CA ASN A 877 28.36 -9.35 -12.49
C ASN A 877 27.16 -8.44 -12.82
N ASN A 878 27.39 -7.22 -13.34
CA ASN A 878 26.34 -6.20 -13.56
C ASN A 878 25.47 -5.92 -12.31
N THR A 879 26.04 -6.14 -11.13
CA THR A 879 25.42 -5.87 -9.83
C THR A 879 25.97 -4.54 -9.28
N SER A 880 25.42 -4.03 -8.19
CA SER A 880 25.95 -2.84 -7.49
C SER A 880 25.45 -2.85 -6.05
N ALA A 881 26.17 -2.19 -5.16
CA ALA A 881 25.70 -1.93 -3.81
C ALA A 881 25.16 -0.50 -3.68
N ASN A 882 24.23 -0.26 -2.76
CA ASN A 882 23.68 1.07 -2.51
C ASN A 882 24.49 1.79 -1.44
N HIS A 883 25.50 2.55 -1.85
CA HIS A 883 26.38 3.31 -0.95
C HIS A 883 25.61 4.27 0.00
N GLN A 884 24.43 4.78 -0.39
CA GLN A 884 23.60 5.64 0.47
C GLN A 884 22.96 4.90 1.65
N LYS A 885 22.99 3.57 1.64
CA LYS A 885 22.52 2.70 2.74
C LYS A 885 23.65 2.02 3.48
N TYR A 886 24.92 2.29 3.12
CA TYR A 886 26.04 1.73 3.87
C TYR A 886 25.99 2.19 5.31
N VAL A 887 26.26 1.27 6.23
CA VAL A 887 26.30 1.56 7.66
C VAL A 887 27.66 1.18 8.20
N LEU A 888 28.42 2.20 8.62
CA LEU A 888 29.73 2.04 9.24
C LEU A 888 29.63 2.16 10.77
N ILE A 889 30.24 1.21 11.46
CA ILE A 889 30.42 1.18 12.91
C ILE A 889 31.91 0.91 13.17
N SER A 890 32.55 1.69 14.05
CA SER A 890 33.92 1.43 14.48
C SER A 890 34.19 2.05 15.85
N ASN A 891 34.96 1.34 16.68
CA ASN A 891 35.52 1.86 17.93
C ASN A 891 36.82 2.67 17.72
N SER A 892 37.41 2.59 16.52
CA SER A 892 38.69 3.23 16.17
C SER A 892 38.53 4.67 15.66
N LEU A 893 37.30 5.20 15.65
CA LEU A 893 36.97 6.56 15.26
C LEU A 893 36.81 7.45 16.51
N PRO A 894 37.27 8.72 16.47
CA PRO A 894 37.23 9.58 17.65
C PRO A 894 35.80 9.87 18.12
N LEU A 895 35.56 9.70 19.43
CA LEU A 895 34.28 10.01 20.09
C LEU A 895 33.91 11.50 19.91
N THR A 896 33.02 11.76 18.97
CA THR A 896 32.43 13.09 18.74
C THR A 896 31.05 13.15 19.41
N THR A 897 30.96 13.92 20.50
CA THR A 897 29.71 14.23 21.21
C THR A 897 28.88 15.31 20.51
N THR A 898 29.37 15.86 19.40
CA THR A 898 28.71 16.84 18.54
C THR A 898 27.77 16.17 17.53
N SER A 899 26.69 16.87 17.19
CA SER A 899 25.63 16.38 16.28
C SER A 899 26.02 16.28 14.80
N THR A 900 27.29 16.56 14.45
CA THR A 900 27.82 16.56 13.08
C THR A 900 28.99 15.59 12.97
N ILE A 901 28.66 14.34 12.65
CA ILE A 901 29.63 13.28 12.36
C ILE A 901 30.17 13.50 10.94
N LEU A 902 31.50 13.57 10.80
CA LEU A 902 32.16 13.67 9.50
C LEU A 902 32.15 12.32 8.77
N PRO A 903 31.97 12.29 7.45
CA PRO A 903 32.05 11.05 6.69
C PRO A 903 33.49 10.54 6.59
N VAL A 904 33.65 9.23 6.64
CA VAL A 904 34.92 8.53 6.41
C VAL A 904 35.03 8.21 4.94
N GLU A 905 36.14 8.61 4.31
CA GLU A 905 36.47 8.25 2.93
C GLU A 905 37.34 7.00 2.90
N PHE A 906 36.89 5.98 2.17
CA PHE A 906 37.62 4.74 1.88
C PHE A 906 38.19 4.84 0.46
N HIS A 907 39.52 4.75 0.31
CA HIS A 907 40.17 4.79 -1.01
C HIS A 907 40.31 3.36 -1.53
N LEU A 908 39.88 3.12 -2.77
CA LEU A 908 39.85 1.77 -3.36
C LEU A 908 41.02 1.56 -4.33
N PHE A 909 41.44 0.31 -4.45
CA PHE A 909 42.38 -0.11 -5.48
C PHE A 909 41.67 -0.13 -6.83
N LEU A 910 42.10 0.75 -7.74
CA LEU A 910 41.62 0.77 -9.12
C LEU A 910 42.16 -0.44 -9.90
N SER A 911 41.31 -1.02 -10.75
CA SER A 911 41.66 -2.13 -11.63
C SER A 911 40.85 -2.07 -12.92
N SER A 912 41.10 -2.95 -13.88
CA SER A 912 40.32 -3.00 -15.13
C SER A 912 38.84 -3.38 -14.93
N LEU A 913 38.42 -3.71 -13.71
CA LEU A 913 37.02 -3.93 -13.32
C LEU A 913 36.52 -2.89 -12.32
N ASN A 914 37.40 -2.20 -11.57
CA ASN A 914 37.01 -1.19 -10.59
C ASN A 914 37.52 0.21 -10.99
N ASP A 915 36.61 1.03 -11.50
CA ASP A 915 36.85 2.45 -11.82
C ASP A 915 36.45 3.41 -10.67
N ILE A 916 36.02 2.90 -9.51
CA ILE A 916 35.58 3.71 -8.37
C ILE A 916 36.80 4.04 -7.49
N PRO A 917 37.23 5.32 -7.38
CA PRO A 917 38.45 5.68 -6.65
C PRO A 917 38.25 5.76 -5.14
N SER A 918 37.06 6.16 -4.68
CA SER A 918 36.73 6.20 -3.25
C SER A 918 35.23 6.08 -2.99
N ILE A 919 34.90 5.62 -1.78
CA ILE A 919 33.54 5.58 -1.24
C ILE A 919 33.51 6.37 0.07
N SER A 920 32.55 7.28 0.21
CA SER A 920 32.37 8.10 1.42
C SER A 920 31.17 7.60 2.22
N VAL A 921 31.37 7.25 3.50
CA VAL A 921 30.33 6.70 4.38
C VAL A 921 30.30 7.47 5.70
N THR A 922 29.13 7.95 6.11
CA THR A 922 28.96 8.55 7.44
C THR A 922 28.79 7.46 8.49
N PRO A 923 29.67 7.37 9.51
CA PRO A 923 29.52 6.39 10.58
C PRO A 923 28.31 6.69 11.48
N LEU A 924 27.80 5.64 12.12
CA LEU A 924 26.71 5.78 13.10
C LEU A 924 27.17 6.50 14.37
N SER A 925 26.26 7.27 14.97
CA SER A 925 26.45 7.84 16.31
C SER A 925 26.42 6.73 17.36
N ILE A 926 27.27 6.86 18.40
CA ILE A 926 27.24 6.04 19.61
C ILE A 926 25.86 6.06 20.33
N THR A 927 25.00 7.05 20.06
CA THR A 927 23.64 7.09 20.62
C THR A 927 22.57 6.43 19.76
N SER A 928 22.94 5.85 18.61
CA SER A 928 22.01 5.27 17.64
C SER A 928 21.84 3.75 17.80
N SER A 929 21.02 3.15 16.95
CA SER A 929 20.88 1.69 16.91
C SER A 929 20.91 1.24 15.46
N PHE A 930 21.59 0.12 15.22
CA PHE A 930 21.70 -0.52 13.92
C PHE A 930 20.70 -1.67 13.83
N ARG A 931 20.28 -2.01 12.60
CA ARG A 931 19.52 -3.24 12.34
C ARG A 931 20.36 -4.23 11.56
N PHE A 932 20.79 -5.29 12.22
CA PHE A 932 21.44 -6.42 11.60
C PHE A 932 20.42 -7.54 11.38
N LEU A 933 20.22 -7.99 10.13
CA LEU A 933 19.25 -9.03 9.75
C LEU A 933 17.83 -8.82 10.34
N GLY A 934 17.42 -7.55 10.46
CA GLY A 934 16.12 -7.15 11.04
C GLY A 934 16.08 -7.01 12.57
N TYR A 935 17.09 -7.47 13.31
CA TYR A 935 17.22 -7.33 14.76
C TYR A 935 17.89 -6.00 15.12
N GLY A 936 17.39 -5.32 16.15
CA GLY A 936 17.94 -4.05 16.61
C GLY A 936 19.11 -4.26 17.57
N LEU A 937 20.33 -4.00 17.12
CA LEU A 937 21.51 -3.89 17.97
C LEU A 937 21.65 -2.43 18.43
N ILE A 938 21.63 -2.22 19.75
CA ILE A 938 21.89 -0.91 20.34
C ILE A 938 23.40 -0.68 20.29
N SER A 939 23.88 0.47 19.81
CA SER A 939 25.30 0.81 19.94
C SER A 939 25.60 1.24 21.38
N LYS A 940 25.59 0.30 22.32
CA LYS A 940 26.33 0.45 23.57
C LYS A 940 27.75 -0.06 23.32
N ALA A 941 28.55 0.83 22.75
CA ALA A 941 29.96 0.91 23.11
C ALA A 941 30.03 1.40 24.58
#